data_AF-A0A9E0IA76-F1
#
_entry.id   AF-A0A9E0IA76-F1
#
_cell.length_a   1.000
_cell.length_b   1.000
_cell.length_c   1.000
_cell.angle_alpha   90.00
_cell.angle_beta   90.00
_cell.angle_gamma   90.00
#
_symmetry.space_group_name_H-M   'P 1'
#
loop_
_entity.id
_entity.type
_entity.pdbx_description
1 polymer ?
#
loop_
_entity_poly.entity_id
_entity_poly.type
_entity_poly.pdbx_seq_one_letter_code
_entity_poly.pdbx_strand_id
1 'polypeptide(L)'
;MTLYPHLLAPLQLGFTTLPNRVIMGSMHVGLEEVKDGFNRMAAFYAERAKGGVGLIVTGGIAPNDRGRPMPGGARLTTEAEAEKHRVVTDAVHSAGGKIAMQILHFGRYAYHQDLVAPSAIQAPINPMKPKALTTEEVYQTVDDFVRCAALAQSAGYDGVEIMGSEGYLLNEFIAARTNQRDDEWGGSYHNRIRFPVEIVRRTRERVGPNFIIIFRLSMLDLVEGGSTLPEVVELAQALEKAGASILNTGIGWHEARIPTIATKVPRAAWAWVTRQLKGKVGIPLVATNRINTPEVAEQLLADGYCDLISMARPFLADPEFVNKAAQGRADEINTCIGCNQACLDHTFGGKVTSCLVNPRACHETLLNITPVTQREKIAVVGAGPAGLAFATTAAQRGLDVTLFDAAPEIGGQFNIAKQVPGKEEFFETLRYFGKQIETTGVTLKLGTRVAAADLIAAGFKQVVLATGVSPRTPPIEGINHPKVLGYLDVLRDKKPVGQKVALIGAGGIGFDTAEFLLHSGVSPSQSPLKFFAEWGVDTTYAERGGLKAAHIEPSGRKLWLLQRKTSKVGDGLGKTTGWIHRTSLKNRAVEMLAGVTYRKIDEAGLHITVGERELTLPVDNVVICAGQEPQRELQAELQAAGVTTHLIGGADVAEELDAKRAIKQGTELALAWGLTPAVSETKFASSPITESAGSTTNHSDGGFETLTVSLADHIATIRLNRPDKANAMNLAMWHELRKAFQWVDATPAARVAILEGEGRAFTAGIDLQMMMSLGDSIQNDCEARTRENLRQVILDLQDTLTSLERCRKPVLAAIHGACVGGGIDLVCCADMRYASADASFCIKEIDIGMTADVGTLQRLPKLIGEGMARELAYTARTFSAAEAQQMRLVNRVFDTREAMAAGVREIASTIAAKSPLSVRGVKEMITYARDHSVADGLNYVATWNAAMLMSNDLQEAMMSHMGKRKPSFKD
;
A
#
# COMPACT_ATOMS: atom_id res chain seq x y z
N MET A 1 28.51 1.21 -32.75
CA MET A 1 27.86 2.50 -32.41
C MET A 1 26.74 2.20 -31.44
N THR A 2 26.48 3.07 -30.46
CA THR A 2 25.33 2.90 -29.55
C THR A 2 24.00 3.10 -30.31
N LEU A 3 22.94 2.39 -29.89
CA LEU A 3 21.59 2.53 -30.49
C LEU A 3 20.90 3.85 -30.16
N TYR A 4 21.32 4.52 -29.07
CA TYR A 4 20.71 5.75 -28.56
C TYR A 4 21.77 6.85 -28.32
N PRO A 5 22.46 7.32 -29.38
CA PRO A 5 23.56 8.27 -29.26
C PRO A 5 23.15 9.61 -28.65
N HIS A 6 21.92 10.09 -28.87
CA HIS A 6 21.47 11.37 -28.31
C HIS A 6 21.10 11.24 -26.83
N LEU A 7 20.35 10.19 -26.46
CA LEU A 7 19.93 9.89 -25.09
C LEU A 7 21.13 9.75 -24.15
N LEU A 8 22.19 9.09 -24.63
CA LEU A 8 23.39 8.78 -23.85
C LEU A 8 24.47 9.85 -23.96
N ALA A 9 24.25 10.92 -24.73
CA ALA A 9 25.21 12.01 -24.84
C ALA A 9 25.30 12.79 -23.52
N PRO A 10 26.50 13.13 -23.02
CA PRO A 10 26.63 13.99 -21.85
C PRO A 10 26.07 15.40 -22.12
N LEU A 11 25.74 16.11 -21.05
CA LEU A 11 25.33 17.51 -21.09
C LEU A 11 26.14 18.34 -20.08
N GLN A 12 26.81 19.39 -20.57
CA GLN A 12 27.51 20.34 -19.71
C GLN A 12 26.56 21.44 -19.22
N LEU A 13 26.57 21.71 -17.91
CA LEU A 13 25.85 22.81 -17.27
C LEU A 13 26.79 23.96 -16.87
N GLY A 14 27.97 24.04 -17.49
CA GLY A 14 29.04 24.97 -17.15
C GLY A 14 29.91 24.48 -15.99
N PHE A 15 29.35 24.39 -14.77
CA PHE A 15 30.10 24.03 -13.56
C PHE A 15 30.10 22.52 -13.24
N THR A 16 29.27 21.74 -13.93
CA THR A 16 29.17 20.29 -13.79
C THR A 16 28.71 19.66 -15.10
N THR A 17 28.88 18.35 -15.24
CA THR A 17 28.41 17.58 -16.40
C THR A 17 27.43 16.50 -15.93
N LEU A 18 26.29 16.36 -16.62
CA LEU A 18 25.43 15.20 -16.51
C LEU A 18 25.94 14.12 -17.49
N PRO A 19 26.04 12.85 -17.07
CA PRO A 19 26.66 11.80 -17.88
C PRO A 19 25.81 11.41 -19.11
N ASN A 20 24.50 11.73 -19.10
CA ASN A 20 23.58 11.48 -20.19
C ASN A 20 22.39 12.45 -20.11
N ARG A 21 21.43 12.32 -21.04
CA ARG A 21 20.26 13.23 -21.16
C ARG A 21 19.04 12.82 -20.34
N VAL A 22 19.21 11.95 -19.34
CA VAL A 22 18.07 11.36 -18.61
C VAL A 22 17.96 11.92 -17.20
N ILE A 23 16.76 12.43 -16.88
CA ILE A 23 16.35 12.83 -15.55
C ILE A 23 15.34 11.82 -15.00
N MET A 24 15.58 11.32 -13.79
CA MET A 24 14.53 10.69 -12.99
C MET A 24 13.67 11.79 -12.38
N GLY A 25 12.48 11.99 -12.96
CA GLY A 25 11.57 13.05 -12.55
C GLY A 25 11.03 12.85 -11.12
N SER A 26 10.75 13.97 -10.44
CA SER A 26 10.21 13.98 -9.07
C SER A 26 9.01 13.05 -8.90
N MET A 27 9.04 12.27 -7.83
CA MET A 27 7.98 11.38 -7.38
C MET A 27 7.92 11.39 -5.87
N HIS A 28 6.80 11.85 -5.31
CA HIS A 28 6.51 11.66 -3.89
C HIS A 28 6.09 10.20 -3.65
N VAL A 29 6.98 9.42 -3.04
CA VAL A 29 6.85 7.95 -2.96
C VAL A 29 6.26 7.46 -1.64
N GLY A 30 6.05 8.37 -0.68
CA GLY A 30 5.58 8.08 0.67
C GLY A 30 6.65 7.45 1.56
N LEU A 31 7.89 7.34 1.09
CA LEU A 31 9.02 6.95 1.94
C LEU A 31 9.50 8.12 2.79
N GLU A 32 9.17 9.34 2.40
CA GLU A 32 9.55 10.56 3.07
C GLU A 32 8.93 10.65 4.48
N GLU A 33 7.78 10.00 4.70
CA GLU A 33 7.01 10.04 5.95
C GLU A 33 7.04 8.75 6.79
N VAL A 34 7.51 7.62 6.25
CA VAL A 34 7.50 6.34 6.99
C VAL A 34 8.71 6.16 7.89
N LYS A 35 8.56 5.33 8.93
CA LYS A 35 9.68 4.90 9.77
C LYS A 35 10.76 4.25 8.90
N ASP A 36 12.02 4.61 9.15
CA ASP A 36 13.18 4.16 8.38
C ASP A 36 13.15 4.57 6.88
N GLY A 37 12.34 5.58 6.56
CA GLY A 37 12.11 6.07 5.21
C GLY A 37 13.38 6.49 4.47
N PHE A 38 14.27 7.23 5.12
CA PHE A 38 15.51 7.72 4.52
C PHE A 38 16.47 6.59 4.09
N ASN A 39 16.61 5.53 4.89
CA ASN A 39 17.43 4.37 4.49
C ASN A 39 16.83 3.62 3.30
N ARG A 40 15.50 3.49 3.26
CA ARG A 40 14.79 2.91 2.11
C ARG A 40 14.93 3.79 0.86
N MET A 41 14.84 5.11 1.00
CA MET A 41 15.08 6.05 -0.10
C MET A 41 16.52 5.97 -0.60
N ALA A 42 17.50 5.82 0.30
CA ALA A 42 18.91 5.65 -0.06
C ALA A 42 19.09 4.43 -0.97
N ALA A 43 18.54 3.28 -0.61
CA ALA A 43 18.58 2.08 -1.46
C ALA A 43 17.82 2.27 -2.79
N PHE A 44 16.62 2.85 -2.72
CA PHE A 44 15.78 3.12 -3.90
C PHE A 44 16.51 3.99 -4.94
N TYR A 45 17.03 5.14 -4.54
CA TYR A 45 17.71 6.07 -5.45
C TYR A 45 19.09 5.57 -5.85
N ALA A 46 19.84 4.89 -4.98
CA ALA A 46 21.12 4.28 -5.34
C ALA A 46 20.98 3.21 -6.42
N GLU A 47 19.91 2.40 -6.42
CA GLU A 47 19.66 1.42 -7.49
C GLU A 47 19.44 2.11 -8.85
N ARG A 48 18.81 3.30 -8.90
CA ARG A 48 18.60 4.06 -10.15
C ARG A 48 19.86 4.80 -10.60
N ALA A 49 20.67 5.28 -9.65
CA ALA A 49 21.98 5.84 -9.96
C ALA A 49 22.89 4.79 -10.60
N LYS A 50 22.97 3.58 -10.01
CA LYS A 50 23.69 2.43 -10.61
C LYS A 50 23.11 2.02 -11.96
N GLY A 51 21.79 2.13 -12.12
CA GLY A 51 21.06 1.91 -13.37
C GLY A 51 21.33 2.92 -14.49
N GLY A 52 22.18 3.93 -14.23
CA GLY A 52 22.70 4.86 -15.23
C GLY A 52 21.94 6.19 -15.33
N VAL A 53 21.10 6.55 -14.36
CA VAL A 53 20.38 7.85 -14.39
C VAL A 53 21.33 9.04 -14.30
N GLY A 54 21.19 10.01 -15.21
CA GLY A 54 22.06 11.20 -15.25
C GLY A 54 21.82 12.19 -14.12
N LEU A 55 20.56 12.44 -13.74
CA LEU A 55 20.19 13.26 -12.59
C LEU A 55 18.87 12.76 -11.98
N ILE A 56 18.85 12.58 -10.67
CA ILE A 56 17.66 12.19 -9.91
C ILE A 56 17.03 13.42 -9.27
N VAL A 57 15.70 13.49 -9.26
CA VAL A 57 14.96 14.48 -8.46
C VAL A 57 14.10 13.76 -7.42
N THR A 58 14.20 14.16 -6.15
CA THR A 58 13.40 13.56 -5.06
C THR A 58 11.91 13.83 -5.23
N GLY A 59 11.08 13.17 -4.42
CA GLY A 59 9.73 13.67 -4.13
C GLY A 59 9.74 15.09 -3.53
N GLY A 60 8.61 15.77 -3.63
CA GLY A 60 8.46 17.14 -3.15
C GLY A 60 8.51 17.24 -1.62
N ILE A 61 9.36 18.13 -1.12
CA ILE A 61 9.60 18.37 0.31
C ILE A 61 9.24 19.84 0.62
N ALA A 62 8.47 20.05 1.69
CA ALA A 62 7.94 21.37 2.01
C ALA A 62 9.03 22.33 2.56
N PRO A 63 9.01 23.62 2.16
CA PRO A 63 9.93 24.62 2.70
C PRO A 63 9.51 25.16 4.07
N ASN A 64 8.26 24.94 4.48
CA ASN A 64 7.70 25.32 5.78
C ASN A 64 6.48 24.44 6.12
N ASP A 65 5.93 24.59 7.33
CA ASP A 65 4.81 23.76 7.79
C ASP A 65 3.52 23.96 7.01
N ARG A 66 3.23 25.19 6.56
CA ARG A 66 2.03 25.51 5.75
C ARG A 66 2.09 24.92 4.34
N GLY A 67 3.29 24.55 3.89
CA GLY A 67 3.55 23.98 2.58
C GLY A 67 3.44 22.47 2.52
N ARG A 68 3.15 21.79 3.63
CA ARG A 68 3.10 20.33 3.70
C ARG A 68 1.89 19.75 2.96
N PRO A 69 1.96 18.50 2.47
CA PRO A 69 0.79 17.84 1.88
C PRO A 69 -0.32 17.58 2.90
N MET A 70 0.05 17.27 4.13
CA MET A 70 -0.84 16.91 5.25
C MET A 70 -0.06 17.05 6.57
N PRO A 71 -0.73 17.01 7.75
CA PRO A 71 -0.02 17.05 9.02
C PRO A 71 0.99 15.91 9.13
N GLY A 72 2.24 16.25 9.47
CA GLY A 72 3.35 15.29 9.55
C GLY A 72 4.07 15.01 8.22
N GLY A 73 3.64 15.61 7.09
CA GLY A 73 4.32 15.45 5.80
C GLY A 73 5.76 15.96 5.77
N ALA A 74 6.56 15.50 4.81
CA ALA A 74 7.97 15.88 4.72
C ALA A 74 8.19 17.39 4.56
N ARG A 75 9.18 17.92 5.29
CA ARG A 75 9.67 19.30 5.19
C ARG A 75 11.18 19.32 5.40
N LEU A 76 11.81 20.42 5.02
CA LEU A 76 13.20 20.71 5.37
C LEU A 76 13.33 22.17 5.85
N THR A 77 13.28 22.36 7.16
CA THR A 77 13.31 23.69 7.81
C THR A 77 14.47 23.89 8.79
N THR A 78 15.16 22.80 9.17
CA THR A 78 16.26 22.82 10.15
C THR A 78 17.45 21.98 9.70
N GLU A 79 18.63 22.24 10.27
CA GLU A 79 19.87 21.49 10.04
C GLU A 79 19.75 20.02 10.50
N ALA A 80 19.02 19.78 11.59
CA ALA A 80 18.77 18.42 12.09
C ALA A 80 17.89 17.60 11.13
N GLU A 81 16.98 18.25 10.41
CA GLU A 81 16.25 17.60 9.31
C GLU A 81 17.19 17.38 8.13
N ALA A 82 18.06 18.35 7.77
CA ALA A 82 19.02 18.22 6.68
C ALA A 82 19.99 17.04 6.86
N GLU A 83 20.48 16.82 8.09
CA GLU A 83 21.38 15.70 8.38
C GLU A 83 20.75 14.34 8.06
N LYS A 84 19.43 14.19 8.22
CA LYS A 84 18.72 12.93 7.89
C LYS A 84 18.71 12.62 6.39
N HIS A 85 18.85 13.65 5.54
CA HIS A 85 18.89 13.45 4.09
C HIS A 85 20.26 12.97 3.61
N ARG A 86 21.34 13.17 4.38
CA ARG A 86 22.70 12.82 3.95
C ARG A 86 22.87 11.35 3.60
N VAL A 87 22.20 10.45 4.30
CA VAL A 87 22.22 9.02 3.97
C VAL A 87 21.74 8.73 2.54
N VAL A 88 20.82 9.55 2.02
CA VAL A 88 20.30 9.42 0.66
C VAL A 88 21.29 9.97 -0.37
N THR A 89 21.82 11.16 -0.14
CA THR A 89 22.78 11.81 -1.04
C THR A 89 24.09 11.03 -1.10
N ASP A 90 24.63 10.62 0.05
CA ASP A 90 25.83 9.78 0.16
C ASP A 90 25.67 8.46 -0.60
N ALA A 91 24.51 7.81 -0.51
CA ALA A 91 24.24 6.56 -1.23
C ALA A 91 24.17 6.75 -2.76
N VAL A 92 23.58 7.84 -3.23
CA VAL A 92 23.52 8.18 -4.66
C VAL A 92 24.90 8.53 -5.20
N HIS A 93 25.68 9.34 -4.47
CA HIS A 93 27.04 9.72 -4.86
C HIS A 93 27.98 8.52 -4.86
N SER A 94 27.87 7.63 -3.86
CA SER A 94 28.62 6.37 -3.83
C SER A 94 28.29 5.44 -4.99
N ALA A 95 27.08 5.56 -5.53
CA ALA A 95 26.64 4.88 -6.75
C ALA A 95 27.06 5.60 -8.06
N GLY A 96 27.74 6.75 -7.97
CA GLY A 96 28.18 7.55 -9.11
C GLY A 96 27.10 8.44 -9.73
N GLY A 97 25.94 8.59 -9.07
CA GLY A 97 24.83 9.41 -9.55
C GLY A 97 24.86 10.85 -9.03
N LYS A 98 23.90 11.66 -9.49
CA LYS A 98 23.60 13.00 -8.99
C LYS A 98 22.15 13.09 -8.54
N ILE A 99 21.88 13.88 -7.51
CA ILE A 99 20.53 14.05 -6.99
C ILE A 99 20.23 15.49 -6.59
N ALA A 100 19.06 15.98 -7.00
CA ALA A 100 18.48 17.24 -6.61
C ALA A 100 17.25 17.03 -5.72
N MET A 101 17.04 17.91 -4.75
CA MET A 101 15.86 17.86 -3.89
C MET A 101 14.75 18.74 -4.47
N GLN A 102 13.53 18.21 -4.65
CA GLN A 102 12.41 19.07 -5.05
C GLN A 102 11.85 19.82 -3.84
N ILE A 103 11.83 21.16 -3.92
CA ILE A 103 11.13 22.03 -2.97
C ILE A 103 9.71 22.27 -3.50
N LEU A 104 8.73 21.83 -2.72
CA LEU A 104 7.31 21.88 -3.09
C LEU A 104 6.46 22.44 -1.94
N HIS A 105 5.76 23.53 -2.19
CA HIS A 105 4.71 24.04 -1.31
C HIS A 105 3.33 23.69 -1.88
N PHE A 106 2.54 22.87 -1.18
CA PHE A 106 1.28 22.33 -1.69
C PHE A 106 0.15 23.36 -1.86
N GLY A 107 0.27 24.54 -1.25
CA GLY A 107 -0.64 25.67 -1.48
C GLY A 107 -2.09 25.30 -1.14
N ARG A 108 -3.03 25.63 -2.02
CA ARG A 108 -4.45 25.29 -1.80
C ARG A 108 -4.78 23.81 -1.95
N TYR A 109 -3.81 22.97 -2.34
CA TYR A 109 -3.96 21.52 -2.41
C TYR A 109 -3.50 20.78 -1.14
N ALA A 110 -2.98 21.49 -0.15
CA ALA A 110 -2.64 20.85 1.13
C ALA A 110 -3.90 20.34 1.86
N TYR A 111 -3.82 19.15 2.45
CA TYR A 111 -4.88 18.51 3.23
C TYR A 111 -4.74 18.79 4.73
N HIS A 112 -4.62 20.06 5.12
CA HIS A 112 -4.60 20.52 6.52
C HIS A 112 -5.19 21.93 6.64
N GLN A 113 -5.62 22.32 7.86
CA GLN A 113 -6.33 23.59 8.09
C GLN A 113 -5.48 24.85 7.82
N ASP A 114 -4.16 24.75 7.98
CA ASP A 114 -3.24 25.88 7.78
C ASP A 114 -2.86 26.11 6.30
N LEU A 115 -3.61 25.52 5.36
CA LEU A 115 -3.33 25.67 3.93
C LEU A 115 -3.48 27.14 3.47
N VAL A 116 -2.53 27.57 2.64
CA VAL A 116 -2.43 28.96 2.18
C VAL A 116 -2.43 29.06 0.66
N ALA A 117 -2.82 30.22 0.14
CA ALA A 117 -2.90 30.52 -1.28
C ALA A 117 -2.69 32.03 -1.55
N PRO A 118 -2.49 32.47 -2.81
CA PRO A 118 -2.44 33.90 -3.14
C PRO A 118 -3.75 34.62 -2.83
N SER A 119 -4.89 33.92 -2.96
CA SER A 119 -6.23 34.42 -2.67
C SER A 119 -7.06 33.32 -2.01
N ALA A 120 -8.08 33.69 -1.22
CA ALA A 120 -8.90 32.76 -0.45
C ALA A 120 -9.93 32.02 -1.34
N ILE A 121 -9.46 31.29 -2.36
CA ILE A 121 -10.25 30.59 -3.37
C ILE A 121 -10.08 29.09 -3.16
N GLN A 122 -11.16 28.42 -2.77
CA GLN A 122 -11.20 26.98 -2.59
C GLN A 122 -10.97 26.24 -3.91
N ALA A 123 -10.16 25.17 -3.87
CA ALA A 123 -9.97 24.28 -5.01
C ALA A 123 -11.18 23.33 -5.18
N PRO A 124 -11.65 23.04 -6.41
CA PRO A 124 -12.71 22.06 -6.68
C PRO A 124 -12.43 20.62 -6.20
N ILE A 125 -11.18 20.30 -5.90
CA ILE A 125 -10.73 18.96 -5.46
C ILE A 125 -10.36 18.91 -3.97
N ASN A 126 -10.45 20.05 -3.26
CA ASN A 126 -10.13 20.14 -1.84
C ASN A 126 -11.33 20.69 -1.06
N PRO A 127 -11.86 19.98 -0.06
CA PRO A 127 -12.99 20.47 0.73
C PRO A 127 -12.62 21.67 1.63
N MET A 128 -11.33 22.00 1.80
CA MET A 128 -10.86 23.10 2.64
C MET A 128 -10.62 24.38 1.82
N LYS A 129 -10.99 25.52 2.41
CA LYS A 129 -10.74 26.85 1.84
C LYS A 129 -9.40 27.40 2.37
N PRO A 130 -8.47 27.84 1.50
CA PRO A 130 -7.19 28.35 1.95
C PRO A 130 -7.28 29.75 2.58
N LYS A 131 -6.32 30.07 3.46
CA LYS A 131 -6.05 31.44 3.89
C LYS A 131 -5.28 32.19 2.80
N ALA A 132 -5.67 33.42 2.49
CA ALA A 132 -4.88 34.29 1.63
C ALA A 132 -3.61 34.76 2.37
N LEU A 133 -2.44 34.65 1.74
CA LEU A 133 -1.20 35.16 2.29
C LEU A 133 -1.23 36.70 2.38
N THR A 134 -0.70 37.26 3.46
CA THR A 134 -0.32 38.69 3.52
C THR A 134 0.98 38.93 2.76
N THR A 135 1.28 40.18 2.40
CA THR A 135 2.53 40.56 1.72
C THR A 135 3.76 40.09 2.51
N GLU A 136 3.74 40.27 3.83
CA GLU A 136 4.80 39.83 4.75
C GLU A 136 4.93 38.30 4.76
N GLU A 137 3.82 37.57 4.75
CA GLU A 137 3.86 36.11 4.66
C GLU A 137 4.36 35.61 3.29
N VAL A 138 4.16 36.37 2.21
CA VAL A 138 4.77 36.07 0.90
C VAL A 138 6.29 36.21 0.99
N TYR A 139 6.81 37.32 1.51
CA TYR A 139 8.24 37.52 1.73
C TYR A 139 8.84 36.44 2.64
N GLN A 140 8.19 36.12 3.77
CA GLN A 140 8.61 35.02 4.64
C GLN A 140 8.65 33.68 3.91
N THR A 141 7.67 33.41 3.04
CA THR A 141 7.67 32.18 2.25
C THR A 141 8.82 32.17 1.25
N VAL A 142 9.18 33.31 0.64
CA VAL A 142 10.41 33.40 -0.18
C VAL A 142 11.63 33.02 0.65
N ASP A 143 11.78 33.56 1.86
CA ASP A 143 12.89 33.23 2.77
C ASP A 143 12.91 31.74 3.13
N ASP A 144 11.76 31.13 3.34
CA ASP A 144 11.63 29.70 3.64
C ASP A 144 12.12 28.82 2.47
N PHE A 145 11.78 29.17 1.22
CA PHE A 145 12.31 28.46 0.03
C PHE A 145 13.84 28.60 -0.06
N VAL A 146 14.37 29.80 0.16
CA VAL A 146 15.82 30.07 0.11
C VAL A 146 16.56 29.30 1.22
N ARG A 147 16.01 29.28 2.44
CA ARG A 147 16.54 28.49 3.56
C ARG A 147 16.50 26.99 3.24
N CYS A 148 15.38 26.49 2.74
CA CYS A 148 15.22 25.08 2.35
C CYS A 148 16.26 24.67 1.29
N ALA A 149 16.54 25.52 0.30
CA ALA A 149 17.58 25.25 -0.69
C ALA A 149 19.00 25.23 -0.11
N ALA A 150 19.31 26.15 0.82
CA ALA A 150 20.60 26.14 1.52
C ALA A 150 20.77 24.90 2.42
N LEU A 151 19.69 24.46 3.08
CA LEU A 151 19.69 23.22 3.86
C LEU A 151 19.88 21.99 2.96
N ALA A 152 19.24 21.94 1.79
CA ALA A 152 19.46 20.89 0.81
C ALA A 152 20.92 20.86 0.34
N GLN A 153 21.53 22.02 0.09
CA GLN A 153 22.96 22.11 -0.22
C GLN A 153 23.82 21.57 0.93
N SER A 154 23.49 21.90 2.18
CA SER A 154 24.21 21.38 3.36
C SER A 154 24.05 19.87 3.57
N ALA A 155 22.94 19.29 3.11
CA ALA A 155 22.68 17.85 3.11
C ALA A 155 23.38 17.10 1.96
N GLY A 156 24.17 17.80 1.13
CA GLY A 156 24.94 17.18 0.05
C GLY A 156 24.16 16.93 -1.23
N TYR A 157 22.99 17.55 -1.45
CA TYR A 157 22.35 17.49 -2.78
C TYR A 157 23.21 18.21 -3.83
N ASP A 158 23.17 17.79 -5.09
CA ASP A 158 23.82 18.48 -6.22
C ASP A 158 23.03 19.73 -6.68
N GLY A 159 21.79 19.84 -6.24
CA GLY A 159 20.88 20.91 -6.62
C GLY A 159 19.51 20.83 -5.97
N VAL A 160 18.63 21.73 -6.40
CA VAL A 160 17.20 21.72 -6.05
C VAL A 160 16.33 21.87 -7.29
N GLU A 161 15.14 21.28 -7.26
CA GLU A 161 14.05 21.61 -8.18
C GLU A 161 13.00 22.46 -7.46
N ILE A 162 12.80 23.70 -7.91
CA ILE A 162 11.71 24.56 -7.43
C ILE A 162 10.46 24.22 -8.23
N MET A 163 9.44 23.69 -7.54
CA MET A 163 8.21 23.23 -8.18
C MET A 163 7.26 24.40 -8.47
N GLY A 164 7.21 24.81 -9.75
CA GLY A 164 6.44 25.94 -10.26
C GLY A 164 5.20 25.59 -11.07
N SER A 165 4.73 24.34 -11.00
CA SER A 165 3.68 23.81 -11.88
C SER A 165 2.59 23.01 -11.16
N GLU A 166 1.72 22.33 -11.93
CA GLU A 166 0.68 21.41 -11.46
C GLU A 166 -0.40 22.03 -10.55
N GLY A 167 -0.48 23.36 -10.53
CA GLY A 167 -1.42 24.11 -9.70
C GLY A 167 -1.05 24.21 -8.22
N TYR A 168 0.21 23.96 -7.86
CA TYR A 168 0.74 24.22 -6.52
C TYR A 168 1.08 25.70 -6.32
N LEU A 169 1.46 26.09 -5.10
CA LEU A 169 1.50 27.49 -4.65
C LEU A 169 2.13 28.47 -5.67
N LEU A 170 3.31 28.17 -6.20
CA LEU A 170 3.96 29.09 -7.15
C LEU A 170 3.15 29.24 -8.45
N ASN A 171 2.58 28.14 -8.96
CA ASN A 171 1.70 28.16 -10.12
C ASN A 171 0.38 28.89 -9.81
N GLU A 172 -0.11 28.79 -8.57
CA GLU A 172 -1.29 29.53 -8.10
C GLU A 172 -1.04 31.05 -8.11
N PHE A 173 0.16 31.51 -7.79
CA PHE A 173 0.53 32.93 -7.90
C PHE A 173 0.59 33.38 -9.37
N ILE A 174 1.11 32.54 -10.27
CA ILE A 174 1.26 32.86 -11.69
C ILE A 174 -0.11 32.98 -12.40
N ALA A 175 -1.02 32.03 -12.16
CA ALA A 175 -2.27 31.92 -12.90
C ALA A 175 -3.31 32.95 -12.44
N ALA A 176 -3.92 33.66 -13.41
CA ALA A 176 -4.99 34.62 -13.14
C ALA A 176 -6.24 33.96 -12.53
N ARG A 177 -6.41 32.65 -12.72
CA ARG A 177 -7.49 31.85 -12.09
C ARG A 177 -7.49 31.95 -10.57
N THR A 178 -6.32 32.00 -9.94
CA THR A 178 -6.13 31.78 -8.50
C THR A 178 -5.54 32.97 -7.76
N ASN A 179 -4.92 33.90 -8.49
CA ASN A 179 -4.38 35.12 -7.93
C ASN A 179 -5.24 36.32 -8.29
N GLN A 180 -6.05 36.76 -7.33
CA GLN A 180 -6.93 37.93 -7.38
C GLN A 180 -6.41 39.07 -6.49
N ARG A 181 -5.10 39.10 -6.21
CA ARG A 181 -4.51 40.14 -5.36
C ARG A 181 -4.41 41.47 -6.12
N ASP A 182 -4.47 42.56 -5.36
CA ASP A 182 -4.34 43.95 -5.82
C ASP A 182 -3.04 44.61 -5.34
N ASP A 183 -2.16 43.85 -4.70
CA ASP A 183 -0.83 44.28 -4.24
C ASP A 183 0.27 43.97 -5.26
N GLU A 184 1.54 44.12 -4.85
CA GLU A 184 2.70 43.90 -5.73
C GLU A 184 2.91 42.45 -6.20
N TRP A 185 2.11 41.50 -5.68
CA TRP A 185 2.15 40.08 -6.01
C TRP A 185 0.98 39.63 -6.89
N GLY A 186 0.07 40.54 -7.28
CA GLY A 186 -1.07 40.24 -8.16
C GLY A 186 -1.38 41.33 -9.18
N GLY A 187 -2.51 41.18 -9.88
CA GLY A 187 -2.89 42.04 -10.99
C GLY A 187 -2.12 41.70 -12.26
N SER A 188 -1.13 42.51 -12.63
CA SER A 188 -0.37 42.34 -13.89
C SER A 188 0.42 41.02 -13.91
N TYR A 189 0.72 40.49 -15.10
CA TYR A 189 1.51 39.26 -15.20
C TYR A 189 2.89 39.41 -14.55
N HIS A 190 3.55 40.55 -14.76
CA HIS A 190 4.82 40.91 -14.12
C HIS A 190 4.77 40.77 -12.59
N ASN A 191 3.69 41.23 -11.94
CA ASN A 191 3.51 41.08 -10.49
C ASN A 191 3.24 39.62 -10.10
N ARG A 192 2.40 38.90 -10.86
CA ARG A 192 2.08 37.48 -10.60
C ARG A 192 3.31 36.57 -10.68
N ILE A 193 4.29 36.88 -11.54
CA ILE A 193 5.54 36.12 -11.65
C ILE A 193 6.64 36.59 -10.68
N ARG A 194 6.44 37.70 -9.97
CA ARG A 194 7.43 38.22 -9.01
C ARG A 194 7.81 37.16 -7.97
N PHE A 195 6.82 36.43 -7.46
CA PHE A 195 7.02 35.42 -6.41
C PHE A 195 7.99 34.29 -6.81
N PRO A 196 7.75 33.52 -7.90
CA PRO A 196 8.70 32.50 -8.35
C PRO A 196 10.05 33.07 -8.79
N VAL A 197 10.09 34.26 -9.42
CA VAL A 197 11.34 34.88 -9.88
C VAL A 197 12.22 35.29 -8.70
N GLU A 198 11.65 35.91 -7.66
CA GLU A 198 12.38 36.28 -6.43
C GLU A 198 12.91 35.06 -5.69
N ILE A 199 12.13 33.97 -5.63
CA ILE A 199 12.60 32.70 -5.05
C ILE A 199 13.84 32.20 -5.78
N VAL A 200 13.83 32.14 -7.12
CA VAL A 200 14.99 31.65 -7.90
C VAL A 200 16.19 32.58 -7.72
N ARG A 201 16.00 33.90 -7.84
CA ARG A 201 17.07 34.90 -7.72
C ARG A 201 17.76 34.80 -6.38
N ARG A 202 16.99 34.84 -5.28
CA ARG A 202 17.54 34.80 -3.92
C ARG A 202 18.10 33.43 -3.57
N THR A 203 17.53 32.35 -4.12
CA THR A 203 18.11 31.01 -3.97
C THR A 203 19.48 30.96 -4.62
N ARG A 204 19.62 31.42 -5.87
CA ARG A 204 20.91 31.49 -6.58
C ARG A 204 21.94 32.30 -5.81
N GLU A 205 21.56 33.48 -5.31
CA GLU A 205 22.44 34.32 -4.47
C GLU A 205 22.91 33.57 -3.21
N ARG A 206 22.02 32.79 -2.58
CA ARG A 206 22.32 32.10 -1.32
C ARG A 206 23.23 30.87 -1.47
N VAL A 207 23.01 30.09 -2.53
CA VAL A 207 23.70 28.79 -2.76
C VAL A 207 24.93 28.91 -3.67
N GLY A 208 25.13 30.08 -4.30
CA GLY A 208 26.25 30.35 -5.19
C GLY A 208 26.07 29.80 -6.62
N PRO A 209 27.07 29.99 -7.50
CA PRO A 209 26.94 29.65 -8.92
C PRO A 209 27.04 28.15 -9.23
N ASN A 210 27.66 27.36 -8.34
CA ASN A 210 28.00 25.95 -8.58
C ASN A 210 26.99 24.98 -7.93
N PHE A 211 25.70 25.24 -8.14
CA PHE A 211 24.61 24.43 -7.60
C PHE A 211 23.47 24.37 -8.61
N ILE A 212 22.95 23.18 -8.91
CA ILE A 212 21.90 23.06 -9.93
C ILE A 212 20.60 23.65 -9.38
N ILE A 213 20.00 24.58 -10.11
CA ILE A 213 18.63 25.05 -9.84
C ILE A 213 17.76 24.66 -11.03
N ILE A 214 16.88 23.70 -10.82
CA ILE A 214 15.84 23.34 -11.78
C ILE A 214 14.59 24.14 -11.41
N PHE A 215 13.92 24.75 -12.39
CA PHE A 215 12.56 25.25 -12.18
C PHE A 215 11.59 24.42 -13.01
N ARG A 216 10.60 23.82 -12.36
CA ARG A 216 9.56 23.07 -13.06
C ARG A 216 8.43 24.00 -13.45
N LEU A 217 8.47 24.48 -14.68
CA LEU A 217 7.60 25.51 -15.24
C LEU A 217 6.30 24.89 -15.76
N SER A 218 5.14 25.39 -15.32
CA SER A 218 3.87 25.07 -15.99
C SER A 218 3.87 25.69 -17.37
N MET A 219 4.02 24.87 -18.41
CA MET A 219 4.00 25.34 -19.79
C MET A 219 2.60 25.21 -20.41
N LEU A 220 1.73 24.39 -19.82
CA LEU A 220 0.36 24.19 -20.27
C LEU A 220 -0.52 23.86 -19.07
N ASP A 221 -1.27 24.84 -18.55
CA ASP A 221 -2.02 24.70 -17.29
C ASP A 221 -3.27 23.78 -17.40
N LEU A 222 -3.90 23.68 -18.58
CA LEU A 222 -5.13 22.90 -18.83
C LEU A 222 -6.31 23.25 -17.90
N VAL A 223 -6.39 24.50 -17.46
CA VAL A 223 -7.50 25.07 -16.69
C VAL A 223 -7.82 26.47 -17.22
N GLU A 224 -9.08 26.90 -17.09
CA GLU A 224 -9.49 28.25 -17.50
C GLU A 224 -8.79 29.29 -16.62
N GLY A 225 -8.36 30.40 -17.23
CA GLY A 225 -7.58 31.43 -16.53
C GLY A 225 -6.11 31.05 -16.27
N GLY A 226 -5.63 29.96 -16.88
CA GLY A 226 -4.21 29.61 -16.96
C GLY A 226 -3.41 30.54 -17.88
N SER A 227 -2.13 30.27 -18.03
CA SER A 227 -1.15 31.09 -18.75
C SER A 227 -1.34 31.02 -20.27
N THR A 228 -0.99 32.10 -20.97
CA THR A 228 -0.81 32.10 -22.43
C THR A 228 0.61 31.71 -22.82
N LEU A 229 0.88 31.36 -24.09
CA LEU A 229 2.24 31.07 -24.54
C LEU A 229 3.21 32.26 -24.35
N PRO A 230 2.86 33.52 -24.70
CA PRO A 230 3.72 34.67 -24.40
C PRO A 230 4.07 34.82 -22.93
N GLU A 231 3.09 34.60 -22.03
CA GLU A 231 3.31 34.60 -20.58
C GLU A 231 4.33 33.51 -20.18
N VAL A 232 4.16 32.28 -20.66
CA VAL A 232 5.11 31.19 -20.38
C VAL A 232 6.53 31.51 -20.86
N VAL A 233 6.67 32.14 -22.04
CA VAL A 233 7.97 32.57 -22.58
C VAL A 233 8.61 33.65 -21.69
N GLU A 234 7.83 34.67 -21.31
CA GLU A 234 8.29 35.75 -20.44
C GLU A 234 8.80 35.22 -19.09
N LEU A 235 8.04 34.33 -18.45
CA LEU A 235 8.46 33.70 -17.21
C LEU A 235 9.72 32.84 -17.39
N ALA A 236 9.81 32.06 -18.47
CA ALA A 236 11.00 31.24 -18.74
C ALA A 236 12.28 32.09 -18.83
N GLN A 237 12.22 33.22 -19.54
CA GLN A 237 13.33 34.16 -19.68
C GLN A 237 13.65 34.87 -18.36
N ALA A 238 12.64 35.23 -17.58
CA ALA A 238 12.84 35.82 -16.26
C ALA A 238 13.53 34.84 -15.29
N LEU A 239 13.17 33.55 -15.31
CA LEU A 239 13.78 32.50 -14.50
C LEU A 239 15.23 32.21 -14.93
N GLU A 240 15.51 32.19 -16.24
CA GLU A 240 16.87 32.10 -16.76
C GLU A 240 17.73 33.25 -16.24
N LYS A 241 17.26 34.49 -16.38
CA LYS A 241 17.96 35.68 -15.87
C LYS A 241 18.14 35.65 -14.35
N ALA A 242 17.20 35.09 -13.61
CA ALA A 242 17.27 34.93 -12.16
C ALA A 242 18.30 33.87 -11.73
N GLY A 243 18.75 32.99 -12.64
CA GLY A 243 19.82 32.03 -12.39
C GLY A 243 19.39 30.57 -12.32
N ALA A 244 18.24 30.21 -12.90
CA ALA A 244 17.90 28.81 -13.13
C ALA A 244 18.94 28.14 -14.06
N SER A 245 19.29 26.89 -13.76
CA SER A 245 20.22 26.07 -14.55
C SER A 245 19.50 25.23 -15.60
N ILE A 246 18.28 24.78 -15.30
CA ILE A 246 17.47 23.88 -16.16
C ILE A 246 16.00 24.28 -16.02
N LEU A 247 15.25 24.25 -17.12
CA LEU A 247 13.79 24.37 -17.09
C LEU A 247 13.14 23.01 -17.38
N ASN A 248 12.45 22.48 -16.37
CA ASN A 248 11.68 21.26 -16.50
C ASN A 248 10.21 21.57 -16.85
N THR A 249 9.61 20.77 -17.71
CA THR A 249 8.21 20.98 -18.15
C THR A 249 7.21 20.44 -17.12
N GLY A 250 6.21 21.25 -16.78
CA GLY A 250 4.99 20.84 -16.08
C GLY A 250 3.77 20.93 -17.00
N ILE A 251 2.84 19.97 -16.89
CA ILE A 251 1.68 19.84 -17.79
C ILE A 251 0.43 19.52 -16.98
N GLY A 252 -0.51 20.45 -17.03
CA GLY A 252 -1.80 20.36 -16.36
C GLY A 252 -1.74 20.83 -14.92
N TRP A 253 -2.90 20.76 -14.28
CA TRP A 253 -3.12 20.92 -12.85
C TRP A 253 -3.82 19.67 -12.33
N HIS A 254 -3.74 19.39 -11.02
CA HIS A 254 -4.55 18.33 -10.41
C HIS A 254 -6.07 18.53 -10.59
N GLU A 255 -6.50 19.78 -10.77
CA GLU A 255 -7.88 20.15 -11.09
C GLU A 255 -8.29 19.89 -12.54
N ALA A 256 -7.33 19.78 -13.46
CA ALA A 256 -7.60 19.66 -14.88
C ALA A 256 -8.49 18.43 -15.15
N ARG A 257 -9.44 18.59 -16.07
CA ARG A 257 -10.32 17.51 -16.52
C ARG A 257 -9.86 16.88 -17.82
N ILE A 258 -8.56 16.97 -18.07
CA ILE A 258 -7.83 16.39 -19.21
C ILE A 258 -6.74 15.49 -18.64
N PRO A 259 -6.68 14.20 -19.02
CA PRO A 259 -5.69 13.28 -18.47
C PRO A 259 -4.29 13.64 -18.99
N THR A 260 -3.30 13.77 -18.12
CA THR A 260 -1.94 14.16 -18.52
C THR A 260 -0.94 13.02 -18.51
N ILE A 261 -1.22 11.96 -17.75
CA ILE A 261 -0.24 10.89 -17.46
C ILE A 261 -0.77 9.46 -17.57
N ALA A 262 -2.09 9.21 -17.48
CA ALA A 262 -2.67 7.86 -17.47
C ALA A 262 -2.46 7.10 -18.79
N THR A 263 -2.74 5.78 -18.83
CA THR A 263 -2.55 4.92 -20.03
C THR A 263 -3.24 5.47 -21.30
N LYS A 264 -4.40 6.14 -21.16
CA LYS A 264 -5.13 6.77 -22.28
C LYS A 264 -4.38 7.91 -22.97
N VAL A 265 -3.35 8.48 -22.35
CA VAL A 265 -2.56 9.58 -22.93
C VAL A 265 -1.54 9.00 -23.90
N PRO A 266 -1.37 9.51 -25.12
CA PRO A 266 -0.35 8.98 -26.03
C PRO A 266 1.08 9.11 -25.50
N ARG A 267 1.98 8.23 -25.97
CA ARG A 267 3.42 8.37 -25.67
C ARG A 267 3.90 9.74 -26.16
N ALA A 268 4.70 10.41 -25.33
CA ALA A 268 5.25 11.74 -25.59
C ALA A 268 4.23 12.82 -26.03
N ALA A 269 2.95 12.66 -25.67
CA ALA A 269 1.88 13.55 -26.13
C ALA A 269 2.23 15.03 -25.92
N TRP A 270 2.92 15.38 -24.85
CA TRP A 270 3.15 16.76 -24.47
C TRP A 270 4.49 17.34 -24.93
N ALA A 271 5.34 16.57 -25.64
CA ALA A 271 6.69 17.03 -25.99
C ALA A 271 6.67 18.31 -26.86
N TRP A 272 5.65 18.49 -27.70
CA TRP A 272 5.48 19.70 -28.51
C TRP A 272 5.38 20.97 -27.68
N VAL A 273 4.89 20.89 -26.43
CA VAL A 273 4.82 22.03 -25.49
C VAL A 273 6.23 22.51 -25.14
N THR A 274 7.12 21.59 -24.77
CA THR A 274 8.52 21.90 -24.45
C THR A 274 9.25 22.52 -25.65
N ARG A 275 8.97 22.02 -26.86
CA ARG A 275 9.54 22.55 -28.10
C ARG A 275 9.20 24.02 -28.33
N GLN A 276 8.07 24.51 -27.82
CA GLN A 276 7.68 25.93 -27.95
C GLN A 276 8.68 26.90 -27.29
N LEU A 277 9.51 26.44 -26.34
CA LEU A 277 10.55 27.25 -25.71
C LEU A 277 11.94 27.09 -26.33
N LYS A 278 12.15 26.13 -27.23
CA LYS A 278 13.45 25.96 -27.90
C LYS A 278 13.81 27.23 -28.67
N GLY A 279 15.03 27.72 -28.45
CA GLY A 279 15.55 28.96 -29.05
C GLY A 279 15.07 30.26 -28.38
N LYS A 280 14.21 30.19 -27.35
CA LYS A 280 13.74 31.37 -26.61
C LYS A 280 14.47 31.60 -25.28
N VAL A 281 15.17 30.57 -24.80
CA VAL A 281 16.06 30.55 -23.63
C VAL A 281 17.37 29.86 -24.01
N GLY A 282 18.46 30.20 -23.32
CA GLY A 282 19.79 29.60 -23.49
C GLY A 282 20.09 28.41 -22.58
N ILE A 283 19.29 28.18 -21.54
CA ILE A 283 19.42 27.04 -20.63
C ILE A 283 18.68 25.77 -21.11
N PRO A 284 19.14 24.55 -20.73
CA PRO A 284 18.53 23.29 -21.15
C PRO A 284 17.04 23.13 -20.79
N LEU A 285 16.28 22.56 -21.73
CA LEU A 285 14.85 22.25 -21.57
C LEU A 285 14.61 20.74 -21.41
N VAL A 286 13.71 20.37 -20.49
CA VAL A 286 13.35 18.97 -20.22
C VAL A 286 11.95 18.65 -20.73
N ALA A 287 11.80 17.63 -21.58
CA ALA A 287 10.48 17.09 -21.95
C ALA A 287 10.06 15.99 -20.96
N THR A 288 8.77 15.87 -20.68
CA THR A 288 8.22 14.92 -19.69
C THR A 288 6.91 14.29 -20.20
N ASN A 289 6.33 13.46 -19.34
CA ASN A 289 5.01 12.83 -19.43
C ASN A 289 4.90 11.79 -20.55
N ARG A 290 4.63 10.54 -20.15
CA ARG A 290 4.42 9.39 -21.05
C ARG A 290 5.56 9.16 -22.05
N ILE A 291 6.78 9.51 -21.67
CA ILE A 291 8.01 9.01 -22.31
C ILE A 291 8.42 7.78 -21.49
N ASN A 292 8.40 6.60 -22.10
CA ASN A 292 8.56 5.34 -21.38
C ASN A 292 9.36 4.28 -22.16
N THR A 293 9.89 4.60 -23.35
CA THR A 293 10.84 3.73 -24.06
C THR A 293 12.04 4.54 -24.57
N PRO A 294 13.23 3.92 -24.70
CA PRO A 294 14.42 4.62 -25.19
C PRO A 294 14.26 5.19 -26.59
N GLU A 295 13.52 4.52 -27.48
CA GLU A 295 13.30 4.95 -28.87
C GLU A 295 12.56 6.28 -28.92
N VAL A 296 11.51 6.43 -28.10
CA VAL A 296 10.75 7.69 -28.02
C VAL A 296 11.62 8.80 -27.45
N ALA A 297 12.39 8.51 -26.39
CA ALA A 297 13.28 9.48 -25.78
C ALA A 297 14.40 9.94 -26.75
N GLU A 298 15.01 9.00 -27.46
CA GLU A 298 16.02 9.24 -28.48
C GLU A 298 15.47 10.12 -29.61
N GLN A 299 14.31 9.77 -30.16
CA GLN A 299 13.71 10.50 -31.27
C GLN A 299 13.41 11.95 -30.89
N LEU A 300 12.89 12.20 -29.68
CA LEU A 300 12.62 13.57 -29.21
C LEU A 300 13.89 14.42 -29.09
N LEU A 301 14.99 13.82 -28.63
CA LEU A 301 16.28 14.51 -28.53
C LEU A 301 16.88 14.76 -29.92
N ALA A 302 16.84 13.77 -30.80
CA ALA A 302 17.32 13.87 -32.19
C ALA A 302 16.56 14.96 -32.98
N ASP A 303 15.24 15.03 -32.81
CA ASP A 303 14.37 16.02 -33.47
C ASP A 303 14.44 17.42 -32.83
N GLY A 304 15.24 17.59 -31.77
CA GLY A 304 15.46 18.87 -31.12
C GLY A 304 14.25 19.41 -30.33
N TYR A 305 13.36 18.54 -29.85
CA TYR A 305 12.23 18.96 -29.00
C TYR A 305 12.68 19.46 -27.63
N CYS A 306 13.78 18.91 -27.12
CA CYS A 306 14.31 19.17 -25.78
C CYS A 306 15.80 18.84 -25.72
N ASP A 307 16.43 19.14 -24.58
CA ASP A 307 17.84 18.83 -24.32
C ASP A 307 18.01 17.66 -23.33
N LEU A 308 16.94 17.37 -22.57
CA LEU A 308 16.85 16.38 -21.51
C LEU A 308 15.47 15.71 -21.52
N ILE A 309 15.40 14.47 -21.04
CA ILE A 309 14.18 13.67 -20.94
C ILE A 309 13.92 13.36 -19.47
N SER A 310 12.75 13.77 -18.97
CA SER A 310 12.26 13.41 -17.64
C SER A 310 11.38 12.16 -17.72
N MET A 311 11.79 11.14 -16.98
CA MET A 311 11.01 9.93 -16.76
C MET A 311 10.85 9.74 -15.25
N ALA A 312 9.61 9.69 -14.77
CA ALA A 312 9.32 9.40 -13.37
C ALA A 312 8.98 7.90 -13.21
N ARG A 313 7.73 7.54 -13.54
CA ARG A 313 7.20 6.19 -13.43
C ARG A 313 7.99 5.09 -14.18
N PRO A 314 8.65 5.34 -15.33
CA PRO A 314 9.56 4.35 -15.91
C PRO A 314 10.64 3.85 -14.93
N PHE A 315 11.14 4.67 -14.01
CA PHE A 315 12.13 4.24 -13.01
C PHE A 315 11.54 3.53 -11.79
N LEU A 316 10.22 3.60 -11.58
CA LEU A 316 9.52 2.66 -10.70
C LEU A 316 9.42 1.29 -11.37
N ALA A 317 9.14 1.27 -12.68
CA ALA A 317 8.99 0.03 -13.44
C ALA A 317 10.33 -0.68 -13.67
N ASP A 318 11.39 0.06 -14.01
CA ASP A 318 12.71 -0.49 -14.27
C ASP A 318 13.84 0.46 -13.80
N PRO A 319 14.59 0.13 -12.74
CA PRO A 319 15.75 0.92 -12.35
C PRO A 319 16.91 0.87 -13.35
N GLU A 320 17.02 -0.19 -14.16
CA GLU A 320 18.11 -0.44 -15.10
C GLU A 320 17.84 0.12 -16.52
N PHE A 321 16.82 0.97 -16.67
CA PHE A 321 16.37 1.48 -17.97
C PHE A 321 17.52 2.03 -18.83
N VAL A 322 18.38 2.87 -18.25
CA VAL A 322 19.44 3.56 -19.01
C VAL A 322 20.57 2.59 -19.38
N ASN A 323 21.01 1.75 -18.44
CA ASN A 323 22.00 0.70 -18.71
C ASN A 323 21.54 -0.28 -19.78
N LYS A 324 20.28 -0.74 -19.71
CA LYS A 324 19.69 -1.63 -20.72
C LYS A 324 19.66 -0.96 -22.09
N ALA A 325 19.26 0.31 -22.16
CA ALA A 325 19.32 1.07 -23.40
C ALA A 325 20.76 1.17 -23.95
N ALA A 326 21.73 1.53 -23.11
CA ALA A 326 23.15 1.64 -23.50
C ALA A 326 23.74 0.33 -24.02
N GLN A 327 23.25 -0.80 -23.52
CA GLN A 327 23.70 -2.14 -23.91
C GLN A 327 22.89 -2.74 -25.08
N GLY A 328 21.94 -2.00 -25.63
CA GLY A 328 21.06 -2.47 -26.70
C GLY A 328 20.06 -3.54 -26.28
N ARG A 329 19.72 -3.59 -24.99
CA ARG A 329 18.77 -4.53 -24.36
C ARG A 329 17.43 -3.87 -24.06
N ALA A 330 16.91 -3.02 -24.96
CA ALA A 330 15.64 -2.33 -24.75
C ALA A 330 14.44 -3.29 -24.69
N ASP A 331 14.56 -4.46 -25.32
CA ASP A 331 13.64 -5.60 -25.20
C ASP A 331 13.67 -6.26 -23.80
N GLU A 332 14.56 -5.86 -22.89
CA GLU A 332 14.55 -6.30 -21.49
C GLU A 332 14.01 -5.24 -20.53
N ILE A 333 13.64 -4.05 -21.03
CA ILE A 333 13.10 -2.98 -20.18
C ILE A 333 11.72 -3.38 -19.67
N ASN A 334 11.46 -3.25 -18.38
CA ASN A 334 10.13 -3.42 -17.81
C ASN A 334 9.33 -2.13 -17.98
N THR A 335 8.67 -1.98 -19.13
CA THR A 335 8.05 -0.73 -19.55
C THR A 335 6.92 -0.29 -18.60
N CYS A 336 6.94 0.97 -18.16
CA CYS A 336 5.82 1.55 -17.44
C CYS A 336 4.58 1.69 -18.35
N ILE A 337 3.49 1.02 -17.97
CA ILE A 337 2.22 1.02 -18.73
C ILE A 337 1.27 2.18 -18.38
N GLY A 338 1.68 3.11 -17.52
CA GLY A 338 0.87 4.27 -17.15
C GLY A 338 -0.42 3.97 -16.37
N CYS A 339 -0.52 2.79 -15.72
CA CYS A 339 -1.74 2.33 -15.04
C CYS A 339 -2.13 3.14 -13.80
N ASN A 340 -1.17 3.82 -13.17
CA ASN A 340 -1.27 4.56 -11.90
C ASN A 340 -1.67 3.75 -10.65
N GLN A 341 -2.05 2.47 -10.77
CA GLN A 341 -2.67 1.68 -9.70
C GLN A 341 -1.80 1.47 -8.45
N ALA A 342 -0.48 1.29 -8.62
CA ALA A 342 0.45 1.01 -7.54
C ALA A 342 1.29 2.22 -7.14
N CYS A 343 1.36 3.24 -8.00
CA CYS A 343 2.10 4.46 -7.75
C CYS A 343 1.16 5.56 -7.28
N LEU A 344 0.59 6.35 -8.19
CA LEU A 344 -0.25 7.49 -7.82
C LEU A 344 -1.45 7.11 -6.95
N ASP A 345 -2.19 6.05 -7.29
CA ASP A 345 -3.36 5.64 -6.50
C ASP A 345 -2.99 5.23 -5.07
N HIS A 346 -1.77 4.74 -4.84
CA HIS A 346 -1.22 4.49 -3.51
C HIS A 346 -0.86 5.79 -2.81
N THR A 347 -0.13 6.71 -3.46
CA THR A 347 0.22 8.02 -2.88
C THR A 347 -1.04 8.80 -2.47
N PHE A 348 -2.02 8.93 -3.35
CA PHE A 348 -3.33 9.54 -3.04
C PHE A 348 -4.20 8.66 -2.13
N GLY A 349 -3.75 7.45 -1.81
CA GLY A 349 -4.32 6.54 -0.83
C GLY A 349 -3.62 6.56 0.53
N GLY A 350 -2.57 7.37 0.72
CA GLY A 350 -1.74 7.36 1.94
C GLY A 350 -0.93 6.07 2.11
N LYS A 351 -0.64 5.36 1.02
CA LYS A 351 0.18 4.14 1.00
C LYS A 351 1.53 4.43 0.36
N VAL A 352 2.55 3.68 0.76
CA VAL A 352 3.85 3.70 0.08
C VAL A 352 3.66 3.30 -1.39
N THR A 353 4.27 4.08 -2.28
CA THR A 353 4.29 3.82 -3.72
C THR A 353 4.92 2.45 -4.01
N SER A 354 4.44 1.80 -5.06
CA SER A 354 5.03 0.60 -5.65
C SER A 354 4.82 0.67 -7.19
N CYS A 355 5.04 -0.43 -7.89
CA CYS A 355 4.74 -0.54 -9.32
C CYS A 355 4.01 -1.85 -9.61
N LEU A 356 3.00 -1.78 -10.49
CA LEU A 356 2.22 -2.96 -10.91
C LEU A 356 3.12 -4.02 -11.54
N VAL A 357 4.06 -3.59 -12.40
CA VAL A 357 4.96 -4.49 -13.13
C VAL A 357 6.27 -4.75 -12.39
N ASN A 358 6.55 -4.01 -11.31
CA ASN A 358 7.75 -4.18 -10.48
C ASN A 358 7.40 -4.01 -8.99
N PRO A 359 7.00 -5.09 -8.31
CA PRO A 359 6.64 -5.04 -6.89
C PRO A 359 7.79 -4.56 -5.97
N ARG A 360 9.06 -4.69 -6.39
CA ARG A 360 10.23 -4.23 -5.64
C ARG A 360 10.34 -2.71 -5.54
N ALA A 361 9.65 -1.95 -6.40
CA ALA A 361 9.74 -0.49 -6.40
C ALA A 361 9.41 0.10 -5.02
N CYS A 362 10.32 0.90 -4.45
CA CYS A 362 10.26 1.46 -3.09
C CYS A 362 10.32 0.42 -1.95
N HIS A 363 10.61 -0.85 -2.28
CA HIS A 363 10.71 -2.00 -1.38
C HIS A 363 12.03 -2.74 -1.62
N GLU A 364 13.04 -2.06 -2.15
CA GLU A 364 14.33 -2.64 -2.56
C GLU A 364 15.05 -3.32 -1.39
N THR A 365 14.91 -2.78 -0.17
CA THR A 365 15.49 -3.37 1.05
C THR A 365 14.68 -4.54 1.61
N LEU A 366 13.43 -4.69 1.20
CA LEU A 366 12.48 -5.68 1.74
C LEU A 366 12.32 -6.88 0.80
N LEU A 367 12.29 -6.64 -0.51
CA LEU A 367 12.08 -7.64 -1.55
C LEU A 367 13.39 -7.86 -2.32
N ASN A 368 14.26 -8.69 -1.75
CA ASN A 368 15.59 -8.99 -2.30
C ASN A 368 15.56 -10.27 -3.15
N ILE A 369 15.99 -10.17 -4.42
CA ILE A 369 16.16 -11.32 -5.30
C ILE A 369 17.52 -11.97 -4.99
N THR A 370 17.51 -13.00 -4.16
CA THR A 370 18.71 -13.75 -3.75
C THR A 370 18.74 -15.14 -4.41
N PRO A 371 19.90 -15.65 -4.84
CA PRO A 371 20.00 -17.01 -5.39
C PRO A 371 19.50 -18.08 -4.41
N VAL A 372 18.86 -19.14 -4.91
CA VAL A 372 18.50 -20.30 -4.10
C VAL A 372 19.72 -21.16 -3.80
N THR A 373 19.72 -21.82 -2.64
CA THR A 373 20.80 -22.75 -2.24
C THR A 373 20.61 -24.16 -2.82
N GLN A 374 19.37 -24.52 -3.18
CA GLN A 374 19.03 -25.81 -3.79
C GLN A 374 18.20 -25.59 -5.05
N ARG A 375 18.60 -26.26 -6.14
CA ARG A 375 17.85 -26.25 -7.40
C ARG A 375 16.72 -27.26 -7.34
N GLU A 376 15.49 -26.77 -7.27
CA GLU A 376 14.27 -27.59 -7.31
C GLU A 376 13.56 -27.48 -8.65
N LYS A 377 12.89 -28.56 -9.05
CA LYS A 377 12.06 -28.62 -10.27
C LYS A 377 10.62 -28.23 -9.95
N ILE A 378 10.13 -27.17 -10.61
CA ILE A 378 8.82 -26.57 -10.34
C ILE A 378 7.98 -26.52 -11.62
N ALA A 379 6.74 -26.98 -11.54
CA ALA A 379 5.75 -26.74 -12.59
C ALA A 379 4.90 -25.53 -12.24
N VAL A 380 4.75 -24.61 -13.18
CA VAL A 380 3.84 -23.46 -13.08
C VAL A 380 2.75 -23.64 -14.11
N VAL A 381 1.48 -23.66 -13.67
CA VAL A 381 0.33 -23.87 -14.56
C VAL A 381 -0.42 -22.56 -14.75
N GLY A 382 -0.34 -21.99 -15.95
CA GLY A 382 -0.94 -20.73 -16.35
C GLY A 382 0.11 -19.63 -16.55
N ALA A 383 0.32 -19.20 -17.78
CA ALA A 383 1.19 -18.10 -18.18
C ALA A 383 0.45 -16.74 -18.18
N GLY A 384 -0.47 -16.55 -17.24
CA GLY A 384 -1.00 -15.23 -16.88
C GLY A 384 0.00 -14.40 -16.06
N PRO A 385 -0.30 -13.13 -15.73
CA PRO A 385 0.64 -12.24 -15.05
C PRO A 385 1.19 -12.78 -13.72
N ALA A 386 0.41 -13.56 -12.96
CA ALA A 386 0.89 -14.22 -11.73
C ALA A 386 1.94 -15.29 -12.03
N GLY A 387 1.66 -16.20 -12.97
CA GLY A 387 2.57 -17.27 -13.35
C GLY A 387 3.82 -16.76 -14.05
N LEU A 388 3.70 -15.72 -14.89
CA LEU A 388 4.83 -15.06 -15.52
C LEU A 388 5.77 -14.41 -14.49
N ALA A 389 5.21 -13.67 -13.53
CA ALA A 389 5.99 -13.04 -12.46
C ALA A 389 6.70 -14.08 -11.58
N PHE A 390 5.99 -15.14 -11.18
CA PHE A 390 6.60 -16.23 -10.41
C PHE A 390 7.70 -16.93 -11.21
N ALA A 391 7.40 -17.38 -12.43
CA ALA A 391 8.31 -18.21 -13.22
C ALA A 391 9.63 -17.51 -13.52
N THR A 392 9.57 -16.26 -13.98
CA THR A 392 10.76 -15.49 -14.33
C THR A 392 11.58 -15.10 -13.10
N THR A 393 10.93 -14.70 -12.00
CA THR A 393 11.63 -14.40 -10.74
C THR A 393 12.27 -15.66 -10.14
N ALA A 394 11.56 -16.79 -10.13
CA ALA A 394 12.06 -18.06 -9.60
C ALA A 394 13.24 -18.59 -10.42
N ALA A 395 13.16 -18.52 -11.75
CA ALA A 395 14.26 -18.90 -12.64
C ALA A 395 15.48 -17.97 -12.49
N GLN A 396 15.27 -16.66 -12.33
CA GLN A 396 16.35 -15.70 -12.03
C GLN A 396 17.09 -16.06 -10.74
N ARG A 397 16.41 -16.63 -9.73
CA ARG A 397 17.03 -17.12 -8.50
C ARG A 397 17.76 -18.46 -8.67
N GLY A 398 17.56 -19.18 -9.77
CA GLY A 398 18.22 -20.46 -10.08
C GLY A 398 17.34 -21.71 -9.99
N LEU A 399 16.02 -21.58 -9.85
CA LEU A 399 15.08 -22.71 -9.83
C LEU A 399 14.85 -23.28 -11.24
N ASP A 400 14.57 -24.59 -11.33
CA ASP A 400 14.28 -25.27 -12.60
C ASP A 400 12.79 -25.19 -12.92
N VAL A 401 12.39 -24.16 -13.66
CA VAL A 401 10.97 -23.82 -13.87
C VAL A 401 10.48 -24.32 -15.23
N THR A 402 9.39 -25.08 -15.23
CA THR A 402 8.58 -25.37 -16.42
C THR A 402 7.24 -24.64 -16.34
N LEU A 403 6.98 -23.72 -17.27
CA LEU A 403 5.75 -22.93 -17.35
C LEU A 403 4.83 -23.48 -18.45
N PHE A 404 3.63 -23.90 -18.07
CA PHE A 404 2.60 -24.43 -18.97
C PHE A 404 1.49 -23.40 -19.20
N ASP A 405 0.98 -23.34 -20.43
CA ASP A 405 -0.28 -22.67 -20.73
C ASP A 405 -1.06 -23.43 -21.81
N ALA A 406 -2.39 -23.45 -21.68
CA ALA A 406 -3.28 -24.04 -22.66
C ALA A 406 -3.38 -23.19 -23.95
N ALA A 407 -3.16 -21.89 -23.85
CA ALA A 407 -3.15 -20.97 -24.98
C ALA A 407 -1.84 -21.08 -25.80
N PRO A 408 -1.86 -20.71 -27.09
CA PRO A 408 -0.68 -20.73 -27.95
C PRO A 408 0.26 -19.52 -27.73
N GLU A 409 -0.06 -18.61 -26.81
CA GLU A 409 0.74 -17.44 -26.44
C GLU A 409 0.66 -17.19 -24.93
N ILE A 410 1.69 -16.58 -24.35
CA ILE A 410 1.68 -16.13 -22.95
C ILE A 410 0.74 -14.93 -22.75
N GLY A 411 0.31 -14.70 -21.52
CA GLY A 411 -0.30 -13.44 -21.09
C GLY A 411 -1.65 -13.58 -20.37
N GLY A 412 -2.34 -14.71 -20.54
CA GLY A 412 -3.67 -14.92 -19.95
C GLY A 412 -4.61 -13.74 -20.21
N GLN A 413 -5.18 -13.15 -19.15
CA GLN A 413 -6.09 -12.00 -19.28
C GLN A 413 -5.45 -10.73 -19.87
N PHE A 414 -4.12 -10.59 -19.87
CA PHE A 414 -3.47 -9.46 -20.55
C PHE A 414 -3.67 -9.51 -22.07
N ASN A 415 -3.84 -10.69 -22.67
CA ASN A 415 -4.18 -10.79 -24.09
C ASN A 415 -5.56 -10.25 -24.41
N ILE A 416 -6.44 -10.15 -23.42
CA ILE A 416 -7.76 -9.51 -23.54
C ILE A 416 -7.62 -8.02 -23.26
N ALA A 417 -6.96 -7.65 -22.15
CA ALA A 417 -6.79 -6.26 -21.73
C ALA A 417 -6.05 -5.40 -22.78
N LYS A 418 -5.01 -5.95 -23.43
CA LYS A 418 -4.20 -5.24 -24.44
C LYS A 418 -5.00 -4.80 -25.67
N GLN A 419 -6.18 -5.37 -25.88
CA GLN A 419 -7.06 -5.07 -27.01
C GLN A 419 -8.08 -3.96 -26.70
N VAL A 420 -8.15 -3.51 -25.45
CA VAL A 420 -9.05 -2.43 -25.03
C VAL A 420 -8.44 -1.09 -25.44
N PRO A 421 -9.16 -0.21 -26.16
CA PRO A 421 -8.68 1.13 -26.50
C PRO A 421 -8.20 1.90 -25.26
N GLY A 422 -6.96 2.37 -25.28
CA GLY A 422 -6.32 3.01 -24.14
C GLY A 422 -5.59 2.06 -23.18
N LYS A 423 -5.41 0.79 -23.55
CA LYS A 423 -4.63 -0.24 -22.82
C LYS A 423 -3.60 -0.94 -23.71
N GLU A 424 -3.18 -0.31 -24.79
CA GLU A 424 -2.22 -0.87 -25.74
C GLU A 424 -0.83 -1.05 -25.11
N GLU A 425 -0.49 -0.29 -24.05
CA GLU A 425 0.76 -0.47 -23.31
C GLU A 425 0.91 -1.85 -22.67
N PHE A 426 -0.16 -2.63 -22.49
CA PHE A 426 -0.06 -4.00 -21.97
C PHE A 426 0.68 -4.96 -22.92
N PHE A 427 0.80 -4.62 -24.22
CA PHE A 427 1.70 -5.33 -25.13
C PHE A 427 3.15 -5.32 -24.64
N GLU A 428 3.60 -4.22 -24.03
CA GLU A 428 4.97 -4.09 -23.51
C GLU A 428 5.26 -5.03 -22.35
N THR A 429 4.28 -5.23 -21.46
CA THR A 429 4.48 -6.16 -20.33
C THR A 429 4.60 -7.61 -20.82
N LEU A 430 3.88 -7.98 -21.88
CA LEU A 430 4.02 -9.31 -22.48
C LEU A 430 5.32 -9.47 -23.24
N ARG A 431 5.76 -8.44 -23.97
CA ARG A 431 7.08 -8.40 -24.59
C ARG A 431 8.18 -8.57 -23.54
N TYR A 432 8.08 -7.86 -22.40
CA TYR A 432 9.01 -7.97 -21.29
C TYR A 432 9.06 -9.40 -20.75
N PHE A 433 7.92 -9.99 -20.38
CA PHE A 433 7.91 -11.35 -19.83
C PHE A 433 8.35 -12.40 -20.85
N GLY A 434 8.03 -12.23 -22.14
CA GLY A 434 8.54 -13.08 -23.21
C GLY A 434 10.07 -13.09 -23.22
N LYS A 435 10.69 -11.91 -23.18
CA LYS A 435 12.15 -11.80 -23.11
C LYS A 435 12.72 -12.34 -21.80
N GLN A 436 12.05 -12.12 -20.67
CA GLN A 436 12.49 -12.67 -19.38
C GLN A 436 12.44 -14.20 -19.35
N ILE A 437 11.46 -14.84 -19.99
CA ILE A 437 11.42 -16.30 -20.14
C ILE A 437 12.66 -16.81 -20.89
N GLU A 438 13.01 -16.17 -22.01
CA GLU A 438 14.19 -16.52 -22.80
C GLU A 438 15.49 -16.36 -21.99
N THR A 439 15.66 -15.20 -21.35
CA THR A 439 16.91 -14.83 -20.65
C THR A 439 17.12 -15.56 -19.33
N THR A 440 16.04 -15.92 -18.63
CA THR A 440 16.10 -16.70 -17.38
C THR A 440 16.09 -18.21 -17.60
N GLY A 441 15.84 -18.69 -18.83
CA GLY A 441 15.86 -20.11 -19.17
C GLY A 441 14.62 -20.90 -18.72
N VAL A 442 13.49 -20.22 -18.50
CA VAL A 442 12.21 -20.89 -18.18
C VAL A 442 11.82 -21.83 -19.33
N THR A 443 11.56 -23.11 -19.02
CA THR A 443 11.05 -24.05 -20.02
C THR A 443 9.57 -23.77 -20.28
N LEU A 444 9.26 -23.12 -21.40
CA LEU A 444 7.90 -22.74 -21.76
C LEU A 444 7.20 -23.82 -22.61
N LYS A 445 5.96 -24.18 -22.24
CA LYS A 445 5.09 -25.12 -22.95
C LYS A 445 3.71 -24.52 -23.20
N LEU A 446 3.54 -23.94 -24.39
CA LEU A 446 2.28 -23.36 -24.87
C LEU A 446 1.43 -24.42 -25.59
N GLY A 447 0.13 -24.13 -25.80
CA GLY A 447 -0.81 -25.05 -26.43
C GLY A 447 -0.99 -26.36 -25.65
N THR A 448 -0.62 -26.36 -24.37
CA THR A 448 -0.53 -27.56 -23.53
C THR A 448 -1.45 -27.40 -22.32
N ARG A 449 -2.69 -27.90 -22.45
CA ARG A 449 -3.59 -28.04 -21.29
C ARG A 449 -3.15 -29.27 -20.50
N VAL A 450 -2.72 -29.07 -19.26
CA VAL A 450 -2.24 -30.13 -18.37
C VAL A 450 -3.35 -30.66 -17.46
N ALA A 451 -3.39 -31.98 -17.26
CA ALA A 451 -4.12 -32.63 -16.18
C ALA A 451 -3.20 -32.90 -14.98
N ALA A 452 -3.78 -33.16 -13.79
CA ALA A 452 -2.97 -33.48 -12.60
C ALA A 452 -2.10 -34.72 -12.83
N ALA A 453 -2.64 -35.74 -13.50
CA ALA A 453 -1.93 -36.97 -13.86
C ALA A 453 -0.66 -36.71 -14.70
N ASP A 454 -0.68 -35.75 -15.62
CA ASP A 454 0.48 -35.42 -16.46
C ASP A 454 1.63 -34.86 -15.62
N LEU A 455 1.31 -33.98 -14.66
CA LEU A 455 2.29 -33.35 -13.77
C LEU A 455 2.89 -34.37 -12.78
N ILE A 456 2.06 -35.29 -12.28
CA ILE A 456 2.49 -36.40 -11.42
C ILE A 456 3.42 -37.35 -12.18
N ALA A 457 3.03 -37.76 -13.40
CA ALA A 457 3.82 -38.64 -14.24
C ALA A 457 5.17 -38.00 -14.66
N ALA A 458 5.20 -36.68 -14.86
CA ALA A 458 6.42 -35.93 -15.13
C ALA A 458 7.32 -35.70 -13.89
N GLY A 459 6.90 -36.19 -12.71
CA GLY A 459 7.68 -36.22 -11.48
C GLY A 459 7.74 -34.89 -10.72
N PHE A 460 6.87 -33.92 -11.00
CA PHE A 460 6.86 -32.65 -10.28
C PHE A 460 6.39 -32.86 -8.83
N LYS A 461 7.17 -32.34 -7.86
CA LYS A 461 6.83 -32.37 -6.43
C LYS A 461 6.28 -31.04 -5.91
N GLN A 462 6.56 -29.97 -6.65
CA GLN A 462 6.09 -28.61 -6.38
C GLN A 462 5.35 -28.09 -7.61
N VAL A 463 4.10 -27.68 -7.41
CA VAL A 463 3.25 -27.10 -8.47
C VAL A 463 2.70 -25.76 -8.03
N VAL A 464 2.91 -24.73 -8.84
CA VAL A 464 2.31 -23.40 -8.67
C VAL A 464 1.14 -23.27 -9.64
N LEU A 465 -0.07 -23.21 -9.10
CA LEU A 465 -1.30 -23.04 -9.84
C LEU A 465 -1.58 -21.52 -10.00
N ALA A 466 -1.34 -21.04 -11.21
CA ALA A 466 -1.62 -19.68 -11.68
C ALA A 466 -2.69 -19.68 -12.79
N THR A 467 -3.62 -20.63 -12.71
CA THR A 467 -4.65 -21.01 -13.70
C THR A 467 -5.69 -19.92 -13.99
N GLY A 468 -5.71 -18.83 -13.21
CA GLY A 468 -6.57 -17.69 -13.47
C GLY A 468 -8.01 -17.91 -13.01
N VAL A 469 -8.97 -17.46 -13.83
CA VAL A 469 -10.39 -17.33 -13.44
C VAL A 469 -11.33 -17.67 -14.60
N SER A 470 -12.57 -18.06 -14.27
CA SER A 470 -13.71 -18.14 -15.19
C SER A 470 -14.63 -16.92 -15.03
N PRO A 471 -15.32 -16.48 -16.11
CA PRO A 471 -16.44 -15.55 -15.99
C PRO A 471 -17.54 -16.11 -15.09
N ARG A 472 -18.10 -15.28 -14.21
CA ARG A 472 -19.27 -15.65 -13.39
C ARG A 472 -20.55 -15.59 -14.22
N THR A 473 -21.37 -16.63 -14.14
CA THR A 473 -22.73 -16.65 -14.72
C THR A 473 -23.76 -16.30 -13.64
N PRO A 474 -24.39 -15.12 -13.68
CA PRO A 474 -25.38 -14.75 -12.68
C PRO A 474 -26.70 -15.53 -12.89
N PRO A 475 -27.42 -15.89 -11.82
CA PRO A 475 -28.67 -16.65 -11.91
C PRO A 475 -29.83 -15.73 -12.30
N ILE A 476 -29.86 -15.28 -13.55
CA ILE A 476 -30.92 -14.44 -14.12
C ILE A 476 -31.81 -15.32 -15.00
N GLU A 477 -33.13 -15.17 -14.89
CA GLU A 477 -34.05 -15.85 -15.79
C GLU A 477 -33.73 -15.48 -17.25
N GLY A 478 -33.59 -16.48 -18.13
CA GLY A 478 -33.20 -16.26 -19.53
C GLY A 478 -31.70 -15.99 -19.74
N ILE A 479 -30.81 -16.30 -18.79
CA ILE A 479 -29.36 -16.10 -18.96
C ILE A 479 -28.75 -16.85 -20.17
N ASN A 480 -29.43 -17.88 -20.68
CA ASN A 480 -29.02 -18.64 -21.87
C ASN A 480 -29.68 -18.13 -23.18
N HIS A 481 -30.40 -16.99 -23.14
CA HIS A 481 -31.04 -16.42 -24.32
C HIS A 481 -30.00 -16.05 -25.39
N PRO A 482 -30.28 -16.18 -26.71
CA PRO A 482 -29.33 -15.85 -27.78
C PRO A 482 -28.77 -14.42 -27.79
N LYS A 483 -29.42 -13.50 -27.06
CA LYS A 483 -28.98 -12.11 -26.89
C LYS A 483 -27.81 -11.99 -25.91
N VAL A 484 -27.60 -12.99 -25.05
CA VAL A 484 -26.60 -12.96 -23.98
C VAL A 484 -25.23 -13.34 -24.53
N LEU A 485 -24.24 -12.51 -24.21
CA LEU A 485 -22.82 -12.73 -24.49
C LEU A 485 -22.01 -12.56 -23.20
N GLY A 486 -20.95 -13.33 -23.02
CA GLY A 486 -19.95 -13.04 -22.00
C GLY A 486 -18.97 -11.95 -22.46
N TYR A 487 -18.29 -11.29 -21.52
CA TYR A 487 -17.23 -10.34 -21.89
C TYR A 487 -16.09 -10.99 -22.71
N LEU A 488 -15.84 -12.30 -22.54
CA LEU A 488 -14.88 -13.04 -23.37
C LEU A 488 -15.37 -13.22 -24.81
N ASP A 489 -16.66 -13.51 -25.02
CA ASP A 489 -17.24 -13.61 -26.36
C ASP A 489 -17.01 -12.31 -27.16
N VAL A 490 -17.14 -11.16 -26.48
CA VAL A 490 -16.98 -9.84 -27.08
C VAL A 490 -15.51 -9.48 -27.25
N LEU A 491 -14.73 -9.51 -26.17
CA LEU A 491 -13.36 -8.98 -26.16
C LEU A 491 -12.35 -9.95 -26.77
N ARG A 492 -12.50 -11.26 -26.58
CA ARG A 492 -11.56 -12.28 -27.08
C ARG A 492 -12.05 -12.84 -28.41
N ASP A 493 -13.28 -13.33 -28.44
CA ASP A 493 -13.80 -14.12 -29.59
C ASP A 493 -14.42 -13.25 -30.69
N LYS A 494 -14.56 -11.95 -30.43
CA LYS A 494 -15.07 -10.95 -31.39
C LYS A 494 -16.44 -11.31 -31.97
N LYS A 495 -17.30 -11.95 -31.17
CA LYS A 495 -18.67 -12.25 -31.61
C LYS A 495 -19.38 -10.94 -32.00
N PRO A 496 -20.23 -10.95 -33.05
CA PRO A 496 -20.99 -9.78 -33.45
C PRO A 496 -21.85 -9.25 -32.30
N VAL A 497 -21.84 -7.93 -32.12
CA VAL A 497 -22.65 -7.22 -31.12
C VAL A 497 -23.47 -6.16 -31.84
N GLY A 498 -24.77 -6.07 -31.55
CA GLY A 498 -25.70 -5.11 -32.15
C GLY A 498 -25.48 -3.65 -31.72
N GLN A 499 -26.46 -2.80 -32.06
CA GLN A 499 -26.39 -1.34 -31.88
C GLN A 499 -26.85 -0.89 -30.48
N LYS A 500 -27.78 -1.61 -29.86
CA LYS A 500 -28.28 -1.36 -28.51
C LYS A 500 -27.80 -2.46 -27.57
N VAL A 501 -27.00 -2.12 -26.56
CA VAL A 501 -26.35 -3.12 -25.70
C VAL A 501 -26.47 -2.76 -24.22
N ALA A 502 -26.86 -3.73 -23.40
CA ALA A 502 -26.79 -3.60 -21.94
C ALA A 502 -25.60 -4.39 -21.37
N LEU A 503 -24.79 -3.75 -20.54
CA LEU A 503 -23.66 -4.34 -19.82
C LEU A 503 -24.09 -4.59 -18.37
N ILE A 504 -24.10 -5.85 -17.94
CA ILE A 504 -24.39 -6.25 -16.56
C ILE A 504 -23.08 -6.37 -15.79
N GLY A 505 -22.84 -5.45 -14.86
CA GLY A 505 -21.63 -5.37 -14.03
C GLY A 505 -20.74 -4.20 -14.45
N ALA A 506 -20.59 -3.23 -13.55
CA ALA A 506 -19.85 -1.99 -13.81
C ALA A 506 -18.52 -1.88 -13.03
N GLY A 507 -17.83 -3.01 -12.86
CA GLY A 507 -16.43 -3.04 -12.43
C GLY A 507 -15.47 -2.72 -13.58
N GLY A 508 -14.16 -2.91 -13.37
CA GLY A 508 -13.12 -2.62 -14.37
C GLY A 508 -13.40 -3.24 -15.74
N ILE A 509 -13.76 -4.53 -15.78
CA ILE A 509 -14.10 -5.24 -17.03
C ILE A 509 -15.31 -4.62 -17.73
N GLY A 510 -16.36 -4.23 -17.00
CA GLY A 510 -17.54 -3.60 -17.60
C GLY A 510 -17.23 -2.26 -18.26
N PHE A 511 -16.37 -1.46 -17.65
CA PHE A 511 -15.87 -0.22 -18.25
C PHE A 511 -15.00 -0.50 -19.47
N ASP A 512 -14.10 -1.47 -19.41
CA ASP A 512 -13.25 -1.86 -20.53
C ASP A 512 -14.07 -2.39 -21.72
N THR A 513 -15.10 -3.19 -21.47
CA THR A 513 -16.01 -3.67 -22.52
C THR A 513 -16.82 -2.55 -23.12
N ALA A 514 -17.27 -1.56 -22.32
CA ALA A 514 -17.92 -0.38 -22.85
C ALA A 514 -16.98 0.42 -23.77
N GLU A 515 -15.75 0.68 -23.33
CA GLU A 515 -14.72 1.36 -24.12
C GLU A 515 -14.46 0.64 -25.44
N PHE A 516 -14.29 -0.68 -25.41
CA PHE A 516 -14.09 -1.50 -26.60
C PHE A 516 -15.26 -1.38 -27.59
N LEU A 517 -16.50 -1.42 -27.12
CA LEU A 517 -17.69 -1.35 -27.98
C LEU A 517 -17.93 0.04 -28.59
N LEU A 518 -17.42 1.11 -27.96
CA LEU A 518 -17.65 2.49 -28.37
C LEU A 518 -16.61 3.04 -29.35
N HIS A 519 -15.49 2.34 -29.55
CA HIS A 519 -14.42 2.79 -30.43
C HIS A 519 -14.35 1.96 -31.70
N SER A 520 -14.01 2.62 -32.79
CA SER A 520 -13.64 1.99 -34.06
C SER A 520 -12.34 2.62 -34.58
N GLY A 521 -11.57 1.84 -35.34
CA GLY A 521 -10.29 2.29 -35.90
C GLY A 521 -9.19 2.53 -34.84
N VAL A 522 -8.33 3.52 -35.12
CA VAL A 522 -7.18 3.83 -34.27
C VAL A 522 -7.63 4.53 -32.98
N SER A 523 -7.23 3.96 -31.85
CA SER A 523 -7.50 4.50 -30.51
C SER A 523 -6.88 5.91 -30.34
N PRO A 524 -7.56 6.84 -29.66
CA PRO A 524 -7.00 8.13 -29.27
C PRO A 524 -5.68 8.01 -28.49
N SER A 525 -5.47 6.93 -27.72
CA SER A 525 -4.21 6.69 -27.00
C SER A 525 -3.00 6.43 -27.90
N GLN A 526 -3.22 6.18 -29.20
CA GLN A 526 -2.16 5.99 -30.19
C GLN A 526 -2.08 7.16 -31.18
N SER A 527 -2.94 8.18 -31.05
CA SER A 527 -2.99 9.35 -31.93
C SER A 527 -3.10 10.63 -31.11
N PRO A 528 -1.98 11.38 -30.91
CA PRO A 528 -2.00 12.67 -30.21
C PRO A 528 -3.06 13.64 -30.74
N LEU A 529 -3.25 13.72 -32.06
CA LEU A 529 -4.24 14.61 -32.67
C LEU A 529 -5.68 14.25 -32.26
N LYS A 530 -6.04 12.96 -32.32
CA LYS A 530 -7.36 12.50 -31.86
C LYS A 530 -7.54 12.73 -30.37
N PHE A 531 -6.52 12.44 -29.57
CA PHE A 531 -6.53 12.68 -28.14
C PHE A 531 -6.76 14.16 -27.81
N PHE A 532 -6.05 15.09 -28.45
CA PHE A 532 -6.23 16.52 -28.23
C PHE A 532 -7.60 17.03 -28.67
N ALA A 533 -8.12 16.53 -29.78
CA ALA A 533 -9.48 16.85 -30.21
C ALA A 533 -10.51 16.36 -29.18
N GLU A 534 -10.42 15.10 -28.75
CA GLU A 534 -11.35 14.49 -27.79
C GLU A 534 -11.38 15.22 -26.44
N TRP A 535 -10.21 15.65 -25.96
CA TRP A 535 -10.08 16.28 -24.65
C TRP A 535 -10.10 17.80 -24.69
N GLY A 536 -10.25 18.43 -25.86
CA GLY A 536 -10.31 19.89 -25.98
C GLY A 536 -8.96 20.57 -25.68
N VAL A 537 -7.85 19.96 -26.08
CA VAL A 537 -6.52 20.58 -25.98
C VAL A 537 -6.27 21.43 -27.21
N ASP A 538 -5.94 22.70 -26.99
CA ASP A 538 -5.52 23.63 -28.02
C ASP A 538 -3.99 23.62 -28.18
N THR A 539 -3.52 23.02 -29.26
CA THR A 539 -2.10 22.94 -29.59
C THR A 539 -1.53 24.23 -30.17
N THR A 540 -2.38 25.24 -30.41
CA THR A 540 -1.99 26.54 -30.98
C THR A 540 -1.85 27.66 -29.95
N TYR A 541 -2.30 27.43 -28.70
CA TYR A 541 -2.39 28.46 -27.66
C TYR A 541 -3.22 29.69 -28.07
N ALA A 542 -4.28 29.50 -28.86
CA ALA A 542 -5.24 30.55 -29.17
C ALA A 542 -5.96 31.04 -27.90
N GLU A 543 -6.25 30.13 -26.97
CA GLU A 543 -6.90 30.45 -25.69
C GLU A 543 -6.00 30.17 -24.47
N ARG A 544 -6.29 30.86 -23.37
CA ARG A 544 -5.60 30.71 -22.08
C ARG A 544 -5.67 29.27 -21.56
N GLY A 545 -4.56 28.78 -21.03
CA GLY A 545 -4.46 27.40 -20.52
C GLY A 545 -4.42 26.33 -21.62
N GLY A 546 -4.43 26.71 -22.91
CA GLY A 546 -4.40 25.82 -24.06
C GLY A 546 -5.62 24.91 -24.14
N LEU A 547 -6.80 25.51 -23.97
CA LEU A 547 -8.10 24.84 -24.00
C LEU A 547 -8.90 25.22 -25.25
N LYS A 548 -9.65 24.27 -25.78
CA LYS A 548 -10.68 24.50 -26.81
C LYS A 548 -11.88 23.58 -26.56
N ALA A 549 -12.94 23.74 -27.35
CA ALA A 549 -14.06 22.82 -27.30
C ALA A 549 -13.62 21.38 -27.63
N ALA A 550 -14.01 20.42 -26.79
CA ALA A 550 -13.81 19.00 -27.02
C ALA A 550 -14.64 18.52 -28.22
N HIS A 551 -14.07 17.63 -29.03
CA HIS A 551 -14.72 17.01 -30.17
C HIS A 551 -14.69 15.48 -30.01
N ILE A 552 -15.86 14.90 -29.75
CA ILE A 552 -16.02 13.46 -29.48
C ILE A 552 -16.53 12.78 -30.76
N GLU A 553 -15.78 11.80 -31.27
CA GLU A 553 -16.25 10.97 -32.38
C GLU A 553 -17.52 10.18 -31.96
N PRO A 554 -18.60 10.17 -32.76
CA PRO A 554 -19.78 9.38 -32.47
C PRO A 554 -19.46 7.88 -32.42
N SER A 555 -19.90 7.17 -31.38
CA SER A 555 -19.62 5.74 -31.20
C SER A 555 -20.46 4.82 -32.10
N GLY A 556 -21.57 5.34 -32.65
CA GLY A 556 -22.54 4.57 -33.44
C GLY A 556 -23.43 3.61 -32.62
N ARG A 557 -23.17 3.42 -31.31
CA ARG A 557 -23.92 2.48 -30.45
C ARG A 557 -24.56 3.16 -29.25
N LYS A 558 -25.68 2.61 -28.80
CA LYS A 558 -26.34 2.97 -27.53
C LYS A 558 -26.01 1.92 -26.47
N LEU A 559 -25.35 2.35 -25.39
CA LEU A 559 -24.97 1.46 -24.30
C LEU A 559 -25.67 1.82 -22.98
N TRP A 560 -26.06 0.80 -22.23
CA TRP A 560 -26.40 0.87 -20.81
C TRP A 560 -25.33 0.14 -20.00
N LEU A 561 -24.78 0.78 -18.97
CA LEU A 561 -23.86 0.17 -18.02
C LEU A 561 -24.52 0.06 -16.65
N LEU A 562 -24.77 -1.16 -16.21
CA LEU A 562 -25.68 -1.46 -15.11
C LEU A 562 -24.93 -2.08 -13.92
N GLN A 563 -25.30 -1.69 -12.70
CA GLN A 563 -24.85 -2.37 -11.48
C GLN A 563 -25.96 -2.49 -10.42
N ARG A 564 -25.88 -3.52 -9.59
CA ARG A 564 -26.75 -3.72 -8.42
C ARG A 564 -26.44 -2.75 -7.29
N LYS A 565 -25.17 -2.40 -7.09
CA LYS A 565 -24.74 -1.47 -6.03
C LYS A 565 -25.43 -0.13 -6.23
N THR A 566 -25.92 0.48 -5.14
CA THR A 566 -26.57 1.80 -5.15
C THR A 566 -25.57 2.96 -5.21
N SER A 567 -24.28 2.69 -4.96
CA SER A 567 -23.20 3.66 -5.13
C SER A 567 -23.10 4.13 -6.58
N LYS A 568 -22.38 5.24 -6.80
CA LYS A 568 -22.14 5.77 -8.14
C LYS A 568 -21.47 4.71 -9.04
N VAL A 569 -21.87 4.66 -10.31
CA VAL A 569 -21.24 3.75 -11.28
C VAL A 569 -19.78 4.13 -11.49
N GLY A 570 -18.89 3.14 -11.34
CA GLY A 570 -17.44 3.32 -11.44
C GLY A 570 -16.77 3.97 -10.22
N ASP A 571 -17.44 4.03 -9.06
CA ASP A 571 -16.88 4.59 -7.82
C ASP A 571 -15.67 3.79 -7.30
N GLY A 572 -15.66 2.47 -7.52
CA GLY A 572 -14.55 1.57 -7.17
C GLY A 572 -13.41 1.46 -8.19
N LEU A 573 -13.40 2.31 -9.23
CA LEU A 573 -12.24 2.38 -10.15
C LEU A 573 -11.05 3.11 -9.49
N GLY A 574 -9.87 3.02 -10.11
CA GLY A 574 -8.65 3.67 -9.60
C GLY A 574 -8.85 5.16 -9.30
N LYS A 575 -8.28 5.64 -8.18
CA LYS A 575 -8.53 7.00 -7.68
C LYS A 575 -8.19 8.08 -8.71
N THR A 576 -7.08 7.91 -9.43
CA THR A 576 -6.58 8.89 -10.40
C THR A 576 -7.01 8.64 -11.84
N THR A 577 -7.64 7.50 -12.13
CA THR A 577 -8.01 7.11 -13.51
C THR A 577 -9.51 6.90 -13.70
N GLY A 578 -10.26 6.57 -12.64
CA GLY A 578 -11.69 6.29 -12.71
C GLY A 578 -12.52 7.46 -13.26
N TRP A 579 -12.12 8.70 -12.98
CA TRP A 579 -12.78 9.87 -13.54
C TRP A 579 -12.61 9.96 -15.07
N ILE A 580 -11.45 9.54 -15.60
CA ILE A 580 -11.14 9.56 -17.04
C ILE A 580 -12.11 8.64 -17.78
N HIS A 581 -12.27 7.40 -17.29
CA HIS A 581 -13.18 6.42 -17.89
C HIS A 581 -14.64 6.87 -17.80
N ARG A 582 -15.08 7.37 -16.63
CA ARG A 582 -16.44 7.90 -16.46
C ARG A 582 -16.74 9.07 -17.39
N THR A 583 -15.80 10.01 -17.56
CA THR A 583 -15.94 11.14 -18.47
C THR A 583 -15.98 10.67 -19.93
N SER A 584 -15.09 9.75 -20.31
CA SER A 584 -15.04 9.21 -21.68
C SER A 584 -16.36 8.51 -22.07
N LEU A 585 -16.93 7.71 -21.17
CA LEU A 585 -18.23 7.06 -21.40
C LEU A 585 -19.40 8.07 -21.38
N LYS A 586 -19.41 9.03 -20.46
CA LYS A 586 -20.44 10.07 -20.39
C LYS A 586 -20.47 10.92 -21.67
N ASN A 587 -19.30 11.30 -22.18
CA ASN A 587 -19.14 12.09 -23.40
C ASN A 587 -19.65 11.34 -24.64
N ARG A 588 -19.73 10.01 -24.58
CA ARG A 588 -20.31 9.13 -25.62
C ARG A 588 -21.74 8.69 -25.30
N ALA A 589 -22.43 9.40 -24.40
CA ALA A 589 -23.83 9.21 -24.06
C ALA A 589 -24.21 7.80 -23.55
N VAL A 590 -23.27 7.10 -22.89
CA VAL A 590 -23.56 5.84 -22.18
C VAL A 590 -24.48 6.10 -21.00
N GLU A 591 -25.56 5.34 -20.89
CA GLU A 591 -26.48 5.40 -19.76
C GLU A 591 -25.96 4.52 -18.61
N MET A 592 -25.51 5.15 -17.52
CA MET A 592 -25.01 4.45 -16.35
C MET A 592 -26.09 4.36 -15.27
N LEU A 593 -26.53 3.14 -14.92
CA LEU A 593 -27.58 2.91 -13.92
C LEU A 593 -27.06 2.10 -12.73
N ALA A 594 -27.29 2.64 -11.53
CA ALA A 594 -26.99 2.02 -10.24
C ALA A 594 -28.27 1.54 -9.55
N GLY A 595 -28.16 0.66 -8.55
CA GLY A 595 -29.32 0.14 -7.81
C GLY A 595 -30.25 -0.74 -8.64
N VAL A 596 -29.73 -1.38 -9.69
CA VAL A 596 -30.53 -2.16 -10.65
C VAL A 596 -30.79 -3.56 -10.12
N THR A 597 -32.05 -4.01 -10.17
CA THR A 597 -32.41 -5.43 -10.02
C THR A 597 -32.70 -6.02 -11.40
N TYR A 598 -32.01 -7.11 -11.76
CA TYR A 598 -32.23 -7.80 -13.02
C TYR A 598 -33.36 -8.83 -12.86
N ARG A 599 -34.39 -8.78 -13.72
CA ARG A 599 -35.54 -9.68 -13.64
C ARG A 599 -35.38 -10.87 -14.57
N LYS A 600 -35.40 -10.60 -15.88
CA LYS A 600 -35.28 -11.62 -16.92
C LYS A 600 -34.71 -11.06 -18.22
N ILE A 601 -34.29 -11.96 -19.11
CA ILE A 601 -33.82 -11.66 -20.46
C ILE A 601 -34.68 -12.46 -21.44
N ASP A 602 -35.34 -11.79 -22.38
CA ASP A 602 -36.16 -12.41 -23.42
C ASP A 602 -36.06 -11.65 -24.76
N GLU A 603 -36.92 -11.97 -25.72
CA GLU A 603 -36.92 -11.35 -27.05
C GLU A 603 -37.12 -9.83 -27.02
N ALA A 604 -37.85 -9.30 -26.03
CA ALA A 604 -38.05 -7.87 -25.87
C ALA A 604 -36.80 -7.15 -25.32
N GLY A 605 -35.87 -7.88 -24.71
CA GLY A 605 -34.58 -7.36 -24.22
C GLY A 605 -34.33 -7.67 -22.74
N LEU A 606 -33.74 -6.71 -22.01
CA LEU A 606 -33.39 -6.87 -20.60
C LEU A 606 -34.44 -6.18 -19.71
N HIS A 607 -35.13 -6.97 -18.89
CA HIS A 607 -36.11 -6.47 -17.92
C HIS A 607 -35.42 -6.16 -16.59
N ILE A 608 -35.57 -4.93 -16.10
CA ILE A 608 -34.96 -4.44 -14.88
C ILE A 608 -35.95 -3.69 -13.99
N THR A 609 -35.60 -3.58 -12.71
CA THR A 609 -36.23 -2.66 -11.77
C THR A 609 -35.18 -1.68 -11.23
N VAL A 610 -35.52 -0.38 -11.18
CA VAL A 610 -34.70 0.67 -10.56
C VAL A 610 -35.59 1.47 -9.60
N GLY A 611 -35.35 1.32 -8.30
CA GLY A 611 -36.31 1.78 -7.28
C GLY A 611 -37.64 1.04 -7.42
N GLU A 612 -38.73 1.78 -7.61
CA GLU A 612 -40.07 1.21 -7.85
C GLU A 612 -40.43 1.09 -9.35
N ARG A 613 -39.56 1.58 -10.25
CA ARG A 613 -39.85 1.60 -11.68
C ARG A 613 -39.39 0.31 -12.35
N GLU A 614 -40.32 -0.35 -13.05
CA GLU A 614 -40.02 -1.44 -13.97
C GLU A 614 -39.73 -0.90 -15.36
N LEU A 615 -38.65 -1.38 -15.98
CA LEU A 615 -38.18 -0.95 -17.29
C LEU A 615 -37.78 -2.17 -18.12
N THR A 616 -38.13 -2.16 -19.40
CA THR A 616 -37.57 -3.10 -20.39
C THR A 616 -36.62 -2.32 -21.30
N LEU A 617 -35.34 -2.69 -21.27
CA LEU A 617 -34.33 -2.13 -22.17
C LEU A 617 -34.36 -2.91 -23.50
N PRO A 618 -34.78 -2.29 -24.62
CA PRO A 618 -34.92 -2.97 -25.91
C PRO A 618 -33.56 -3.13 -26.58
N VAL A 619 -32.77 -4.08 -26.09
CA VAL A 619 -31.38 -4.31 -26.50
C VAL A 619 -31.25 -5.46 -27.50
N ASP A 620 -30.29 -5.31 -28.40
CA ASP A 620 -29.87 -6.35 -29.33
C ASP A 620 -29.05 -7.41 -28.59
N ASN A 621 -28.22 -6.98 -27.63
CA ASN A 621 -27.39 -7.87 -26.81
C ASN A 621 -27.34 -7.46 -25.33
N VAL A 622 -27.16 -8.45 -24.46
CA VAL A 622 -26.83 -8.28 -23.04
C VAL A 622 -25.44 -8.88 -22.81
N VAL A 623 -24.48 -8.08 -22.37
CA VAL A 623 -23.10 -8.53 -22.14
C VAL A 623 -22.84 -8.67 -20.64
N ILE A 624 -22.46 -9.88 -20.22
CA ILE A 624 -22.24 -10.23 -18.81
C ILE A 624 -20.80 -9.92 -18.40
N CYS A 625 -20.66 -8.95 -17.49
CA CYS A 625 -19.42 -8.49 -16.86
C CYS A 625 -19.53 -8.61 -15.31
N ALA A 626 -20.24 -9.64 -14.83
CA ALA A 626 -20.73 -9.77 -13.46
C ALA A 626 -19.70 -10.31 -12.44
N GLY A 627 -18.41 -10.21 -12.75
CA GLY A 627 -17.31 -10.73 -11.92
C GLY A 627 -16.76 -12.06 -12.42
N GLN A 628 -15.89 -12.65 -11.59
CA GLN A 628 -15.07 -13.80 -11.93
C GLN A 628 -15.03 -14.81 -10.77
N GLU A 629 -14.64 -16.05 -11.07
CA GLU A 629 -14.50 -17.15 -10.09
C GLU A 629 -13.12 -17.84 -10.25
N PRO A 630 -12.47 -18.27 -9.15
CA PRO A 630 -11.15 -18.93 -9.23
C PRO A 630 -11.20 -20.27 -9.97
N GLN A 631 -10.19 -20.56 -10.79
CA GLN A 631 -10.03 -21.88 -11.43
C GLN A 631 -9.05 -22.74 -10.64
N ARG A 632 -9.54 -23.77 -9.94
CA ARG A 632 -8.74 -24.64 -9.04
C ARG A 632 -8.83 -26.14 -9.34
N GLU A 633 -9.28 -26.51 -10.53
CA GLU A 633 -9.62 -27.91 -10.89
C GLU A 633 -8.50 -28.94 -10.65
N LEU A 634 -7.22 -28.54 -10.76
CA LEU A 634 -6.09 -29.45 -10.55
C LEU A 634 -5.71 -29.67 -9.08
N GLN A 635 -6.17 -28.82 -8.16
CA GLN A 635 -5.62 -28.73 -6.81
C GLN A 635 -5.84 -30.02 -5.99
N ALA A 636 -7.09 -30.50 -5.93
CA ALA A 636 -7.44 -31.63 -5.08
C ALA A 636 -6.72 -32.92 -5.49
N GLU A 637 -6.63 -33.19 -6.80
CA GLU A 637 -5.96 -34.38 -7.33
C GLU A 637 -4.44 -34.34 -7.10
N LEU A 638 -3.80 -33.18 -7.28
CA LEU A 638 -2.37 -33.00 -7.00
C LEU A 638 -2.06 -33.22 -5.52
N GLN A 639 -2.87 -32.66 -4.62
CA GLN A 639 -2.70 -32.82 -3.18
C GLN A 639 -2.91 -34.27 -2.74
N ALA A 640 -3.91 -34.96 -3.30
CA ALA A 640 -4.14 -36.38 -3.04
C ALA A 640 -2.96 -37.28 -3.46
N ALA A 641 -2.18 -36.86 -4.47
CA ALA A 641 -0.97 -37.53 -4.92
C ALA A 641 0.30 -37.12 -4.16
N GLY A 642 0.19 -36.31 -3.08
CA GLY A 642 1.32 -35.85 -2.28
C GLY A 642 2.18 -34.77 -2.96
N VAL A 643 1.65 -34.09 -3.98
CA VAL A 643 2.30 -32.94 -4.62
C VAL A 643 1.97 -31.68 -3.83
N THR A 644 2.99 -30.88 -3.50
CA THR A 644 2.77 -29.59 -2.83
C THR A 644 2.27 -28.56 -3.85
N THR A 645 1.11 -27.97 -3.58
CA THR A 645 0.45 -27.01 -4.46
C THR A 645 0.43 -25.61 -3.85
N HIS A 646 0.77 -24.59 -4.65
CA HIS A 646 0.66 -23.18 -4.27
C HIS A 646 -0.33 -22.47 -5.18
N LEU A 647 -1.23 -21.65 -4.65
CA LEU A 647 -2.19 -20.87 -5.43
C LEU A 647 -1.72 -19.41 -5.51
N ILE A 648 -1.71 -18.83 -6.71
CA ILE A 648 -1.40 -17.41 -6.90
C ILE A 648 -2.33 -16.75 -7.93
N GLY A 649 -2.50 -15.43 -7.79
CA GLY A 649 -3.32 -14.61 -8.67
C GLY A 649 -4.79 -15.00 -8.59
N GLY A 650 -5.42 -15.16 -9.76
CA GLY A 650 -6.85 -15.44 -9.83
C GLY A 650 -7.26 -16.84 -9.41
N ALA A 651 -6.33 -17.81 -9.49
CA ALA A 651 -6.57 -19.15 -8.98
C ALA A 651 -6.69 -19.14 -7.45
N ASP A 652 -6.03 -18.20 -6.79
CA ASP A 652 -6.16 -17.95 -5.36
C ASP A 652 -7.44 -17.15 -5.06
N VAL A 653 -7.53 -15.87 -5.42
CA VAL A 653 -8.76 -15.09 -5.15
C VAL A 653 -9.13 -14.28 -6.39
N ALA A 654 -10.38 -14.40 -6.83
CA ALA A 654 -10.94 -13.71 -8.00
C ALA A 654 -11.71 -12.43 -7.63
N GLU A 655 -12.13 -12.28 -6.37
CA GLU A 655 -12.78 -11.06 -5.89
C GLU A 655 -11.75 -9.91 -5.82
N GLU A 656 -12.10 -8.78 -6.43
CA GLU A 656 -11.24 -7.58 -6.54
C GLU A 656 -9.82 -7.88 -7.08
N LEU A 657 -9.66 -8.97 -7.83
CA LEU A 657 -8.40 -9.34 -8.45
C LEU A 657 -8.01 -8.32 -9.52
N ASP A 658 -6.85 -7.70 -9.33
CA ASP A 658 -6.17 -6.95 -10.37
C ASP A 658 -4.78 -7.52 -10.66
N ALA A 659 -4.18 -7.06 -11.75
CA ALA A 659 -2.86 -7.52 -12.14
C ALA A 659 -1.73 -7.08 -11.19
N LYS A 660 -1.95 -6.00 -10.42
CA LYS A 660 -1.02 -5.57 -9.37
C LYS A 660 -0.91 -6.66 -8.30
N ARG A 661 -2.03 -7.18 -7.81
CA ARG A 661 -2.04 -8.30 -6.85
C ARG A 661 -1.44 -9.56 -7.46
N ALA A 662 -1.82 -9.91 -8.69
CA ALA A 662 -1.33 -11.10 -9.39
C ALA A 662 0.21 -11.12 -9.51
N ILE A 663 0.81 -10.03 -10.01
CA ILE A 663 2.27 -9.92 -10.19
C ILE A 663 2.97 -9.87 -8.83
N LYS A 664 2.45 -9.11 -7.87
CA LYS A 664 3.00 -9.04 -6.50
C LYS A 664 3.05 -10.41 -5.84
N GLN A 665 1.92 -11.15 -5.84
CA GLN A 665 1.84 -12.46 -5.20
C GLN A 665 2.75 -13.49 -5.87
N GLY A 666 2.84 -13.49 -7.21
CA GLY A 666 3.77 -14.36 -7.92
C GLY A 666 5.23 -14.05 -7.59
N THR A 667 5.58 -12.76 -7.51
CA THR A 667 6.94 -12.31 -7.14
C THR A 667 7.26 -12.69 -5.69
N GLU A 668 6.37 -12.42 -4.74
CA GLU A 668 6.58 -12.72 -3.31
C GLU A 668 6.74 -14.21 -3.04
N LEU A 669 5.91 -15.06 -3.67
CA LEU A 669 6.07 -16.51 -3.58
C LEU A 669 7.42 -16.96 -4.16
N ALA A 670 7.83 -16.39 -5.29
CA ALA A 670 9.12 -16.69 -5.89
C ALA A 670 10.29 -16.25 -5.01
N LEU A 671 10.19 -15.16 -4.26
CA LEU A 671 11.22 -14.70 -3.33
C LEU A 671 11.28 -15.52 -2.03
N ALA A 672 10.12 -15.98 -1.54
CA ALA A 672 10.03 -16.83 -0.35
C ALA A 672 10.51 -18.27 -0.60
N TRP A 673 10.64 -18.70 -1.85
CA TRP A 673 10.96 -20.08 -2.20
C TRP A 673 12.33 -20.54 -1.67
N GLY A 674 12.38 -21.71 -1.05
CA GLY A 674 13.62 -22.28 -0.50
C GLY A 674 14.22 -21.48 0.67
N LEU A 675 13.62 -20.37 1.07
CA LEU A 675 13.89 -19.78 2.37
C LEU A 675 13.15 -20.65 3.38
N THR A 676 13.90 -21.31 4.25
CA THR A 676 13.31 -21.81 5.49
C THR A 676 12.64 -20.59 6.11
N PRO A 677 11.35 -20.64 6.47
CA PRO A 677 10.82 -19.57 7.29
C PRO A 677 11.77 -19.47 8.49
N ALA A 678 12.14 -18.25 8.89
CA ALA A 678 12.71 -18.06 10.21
C ALA A 678 11.60 -18.36 11.22
N VAL A 679 11.31 -19.65 11.36
CA VAL A 679 10.50 -20.29 12.38
C VAL A 679 11.51 -21.23 13.02
N SER A 680 11.82 -20.97 14.28
CA SER A 680 12.45 -21.96 15.13
C SER A 680 11.49 -23.15 15.26
N GLU A 681 11.55 -24.09 14.32
CA GLU A 681 10.95 -25.40 14.49
C GLU A 681 11.83 -26.23 15.44
N THR A 682 11.59 -26.08 16.74
CA THR A 682 11.88 -27.17 17.67
C THR A 682 10.84 -28.27 17.39
N LYS A 683 11.22 -29.25 16.57
CA LYS A 683 10.46 -30.47 16.34
C LYS A 683 10.27 -31.22 17.66
N PHE A 684 9.05 -31.22 18.20
CA PHE A 684 8.66 -32.20 19.21
C PHE A 684 8.19 -33.47 18.51
N ALA A 685 8.94 -34.55 18.72
CA ALA A 685 8.57 -35.90 18.32
C ALA A 685 7.30 -36.33 19.07
N SER A 686 6.25 -36.69 18.33
CA SER A 686 5.07 -37.33 18.88
C SER A 686 5.36 -38.80 19.17
N SER A 687 5.33 -39.18 20.46
CA SER A 687 5.08 -40.57 20.86
C SER A 687 3.59 -40.74 21.16
N PRO A 688 2.97 -41.87 20.80
CA PRO A 688 1.56 -42.11 21.02
C PRO A 688 1.32 -42.42 22.50
N ILE A 689 0.50 -41.64 23.18
CA ILE A 689 -0.03 -41.99 24.50
C ILE A 689 -1.52 -42.32 24.34
N THR A 690 -1.82 -43.54 24.72
CA THR A 690 -3.13 -44.19 24.74
C THR A 690 -4.12 -43.53 25.70
N GLU A 691 -5.40 -43.65 25.35
CA GLU A 691 -6.56 -43.22 26.13
C GLU A 691 -6.55 -43.69 27.59
N SER A 692 -6.99 -42.83 28.51
CA SER A 692 -7.89 -43.26 29.60
C SER A 692 -8.73 -42.08 30.10
N ALA A 693 -10.02 -42.33 30.27
CA ALA A 693 -11.02 -41.38 30.74
C ALA A 693 -11.07 -41.32 32.28
N GLY A 694 -11.32 -40.12 32.82
CA GLY A 694 -11.94 -39.90 34.13
C GLY A 694 -11.00 -39.85 35.35
N SER A 695 -10.67 -38.65 35.82
CA SER A 695 -10.83 -38.23 37.22
C SER A 695 -10.33 -36.78 37.40
N THR A 696 -10.93 -36.07 38.35
CA THR A 696 -10.51 -34.75 38.84
C THR A 696 -9.10 -34.82 39.43
N THR A 697 -8.10 -34.26 38.74
CA THR A 697 -6.73 -34.14 39.25
C THR A 697 -6.45 -32.73 39.77
N ASN A 698 -6.28 -32.61 41.08
CA ASN A 698 -5.52 -31.50 41.65
C ASN A 698 -4.05 -31.70 41.25
N HIS A 699 -3.55 -30.92 40.28
CA HIS A 699 -2.12 -30.91 39.94
C HIS A 699 -1.37 -29.94 40.88
N SER A 700 -1.14 -30.33 42.13
CA SER A 700 -0.18 -29.61 42.98
C SER A 700 1.29 -29.95 42.67
N ASP A 701 1.58 -30.92 41.78
CA ASP A 701 2.94 -31.40 41.50
C ASP A 701 3.47 -31.03 40.09
N GLY A 702 2.94 -29.97 39.46
CA GLY A 702 3.33 -29.53 38.11
C GLY A 702 4.71 -28.89 37.97
N GLY A 703 5.62 -29.02 38.95
CA GLY A 703 6.99 -28.50 38.86
C GLY A 703 7.12 -26.97 38.83
N PHE A 704 6.13 -26.23 39.32
CA PHE A 704 6.16 -24.77 39.45
C PHE A 704 6.59 -24.39 40.87
N GLU A 705 7.63 -23.57 41.00
CA GLU A 705 8.18 -23.07 42.26
C GLU A 705 7.44 -21.81 42.73
N THR A 706 7.03 -20.96 41.81
CA THR A 706 6.52 -19.61 42.10
C THR A 706 5.08 -19.38 41.68
N LEU A 707 4.46 -20.36 41.01
CA LEU A 707 3.05 -20.37 40.64
C LEU A 707 2.34 -21.59 41.21
N THR A 708 1.05 -21.43 41.52
CA THR A 708 0.14 -22.57 41.72
C THR A 708 -0.79 -22.64 40.51
N VAL A 709 -0.87 -23.80 39.87
CA VAL A 709 -1.74 -24.03 38.69
C VAL A 709 -2.74 -25.13 39.02
N SER A 710 -4.02 -24.90 38.75
CA SER A 710 -5.08 -25.90 38.94
C SER A 710 -6.10 -25.85 37.81
N LEU A 711 -6.81 -26.96 37.57
CA LEU A 711 -7.90 -27.04 36.60
C LEU A 711 -9.10 -27.71 37.27
N ALA A 712 -10.21 -26.99 37.35
CA ALA A 712 -11.48 -27.51 37.84
C ALA A 712 -12.61 -26.91 37.03
N ASP A 713 -13.62 -27.72 36.68
CA ASP A 713 -14.81 -27.28 35.94
C ASP A 713 -14.48 -26.52 34.64
N HIS A 714 -13.44 -26.98 33.92
CA HIS A 714 -12.88 -26.35 32.72
C HIS A 714 -12.24 -24.96 32.92
N ILE A 715 -12.04 -24.53 34.17
CA ILE A 715 -11.42 -23.26 34.53
C ILE A 715 -10.01 -23.54 35.04
N ALA A 716 -9.01 -23.07 34.29
CA ALA A 716 -7.63 -23.06 34.76
C ALA A 716 -7.42 -21.88 35.71
N THR A 717 -6.88 -22.10 36.90
CA THR A 717 -6.50 -21.04 37.84
C THR A 717 -4.99 -20.99 37.97
N ILE A 718 -4.40 -19.85 37.62
CA ILE A 718 -2.97 -19.58 37.66
C ILE A 718 -2.77 -18.54 38.76
N ARG A 719 -2.16 -18.95 39.86
CA ARG A 719 -1.96 -18.10 41.02
C ARG A 719 -0.48 -17.75 41.19
N LEU A 720 -0.16 -16.46 41.24
CA LEU A 720 1.17 -15.99 41.63
C LEU A 720 1.40 -16.36 43.11
N ASN A 721 2.45 -17.11 43.41
CA ASN A 721 2.66 -17.74 44.71
C ASN A 721 4.06 -17.44 45.29
N ARG A 722 4.32 -16.14 45.55
CA ARG A 722 5.43 -15.68 46.40
C ARG A 722 4.90 -14.66 47.42
N PRO A 723 3.92 -15.04 48.27
CA PRO A 723 3.18 -14.09 49.10
C PRO A 723 4.07 -13.35 50.12
N ASP A 724 5.14 -14.00 50.60
CA ASP A 724 6.15 -13.42 51.50
C ASP A 724 6.97 -12.29 50.84
N LYS A 725 7.05 -12.28 49.50
CA LYS A 725 7.66 -11.23 48.67
C LYS A 725 6.63 -10.37 47.93
N ALA A 726 5.38 -10.36 48.38
CA ALA A 726 4.28 -9.65 47.72
C ALA A 726 4.18 -9.97 46.21
N ASN A 727 4.45 -11.23 45.85
CA ASN A 727 4.48 -11.74 44.48
C ASN A 727 5.39 -10.95 43.52
N ALA A 728 6.49 -10.37 44.01
CA ALA A 728 7.52 -9.82 43.12
C ALA A 728 7.96 -10.91 42.12
N MET A 729 8.13 -10.53 40.85
CA MET A 729 8.38 -11.47 39.74
C MET A 729 9.88 -11.65 39.54
N ASN A 730 10.43 -12.74 40.07
CA ASN A 730 11.79 -13.21 39.79
C ASN A 730 11.81 -13.99 38.47
N LEU A 731 13.02 -14.31 37.98
CA LEU A 731 13.19 -14.93 36.66
C LEU A 731 12.45 -16.28 36.54
N ALA A 732 12.39 -17.06 37.63
CA ALA A 732 11.59 -18.29 37.69
C ALA A 732 10.12 -18.01 37.39
N MET A 733 9.50 -17.03 38.06
CA MET A 733 8.10 -16.65 37.83
C MET A 733 7.83 -16.20 36.40
N TRP A 734 8.74 -15.43 35.79
CA TRP A 734 8.64 -15.08 34.37
C TRP A 734 8.54 -16.34 33.50
N HIS A 735 9.53 -17.25 33.58
CA HIS A 735 9.50 -18.47 32.78
C HIS A 735 8.30 -19.38 33.08
N GLU A 736 7.88 -19.44 34.34
CA GLU A 736 6.71 -20.21 34.77
C GLU A 736 5.40 -19.64 34.23
N LEU A 737 5.25 -18.32 34.12
CA LEU A 737 4.09 -17.70 33.50
C LEU A 737 3.97 -18.14 32.04
N ARG A 738 5.07 -18.09 31.27
CA ARG A 738 5.08 -18.59 29.89
C ARG A 738 4.62 -20.05 29.83
N LYS A 739 5.24 -20.91 30.64
CA LYS A 739 4.92 -22.35 30.70
C LYS A 739 3.46 -22.59 31.09
N ALA A 740 2.94 -21.88 32.09
CA ALA A 740 1.58 -22.01 32.55
C ALA A 740 0.57 -21.66 31.45
N PHE A 741 0.76 -20.54 30.74
CA PHE A 741 -0.17 -20.16 29.68
C PHE A 741 -0.02 -20.97 28.38
N GLN A 742 1.17 -21.51 28.09
CA GLN A 742 1.33 -22.54 27.06
C GLN A 742 0.58 -23.82 27.41
N TRP A 743 0.65 -24.25 28.68
CA TRP A 743 -0.12 -25.39 29.18
C TRP A 743 -1.62 -25.12 29.12
N VAL A 744 -2.07 -23.93 29.53
CA VAL A 744 -3.48 -23.52 29.40
C VAL A 744 -3.92 -23.65 27.96
N ASP A 745 -3.18 -23.08 27.00
CA ASP A 745 -3.53 -23.13 25.58
C ASP A 745 -3.63 -24.58 25.06
N ALA A 746 -2.64 -25.41 25.40
CA ALA A 746 -2.54 -26.79 24.92
C ALA A 746 -3.55 -27.76 25.57
N THR A 747 -4.01 -27.52 26.80
CA THR A 747 -4.83 -28.47 27.58
C THR A 747 -6.30 -28.43 27.16
N PRO A 748 -6.86 -29.39 26.39
CA PRO A 748 -8.20 -29.25 25.80
C PRO A 748 -9.30 -28.96 26.84
N ALA A 749 -9.23 -29.63 27.99
CA ALA A 749 -10.17 -29.48 29.10
C ALA A 749 -10.20 -28.07 29.72
N ALA A 750 -9.14 -27.27 29.59
CA ALA A 750 -9.16 -25.86 29.98
C ALA A 750 -9.89 -25.06 28.89
N ARG A 751 -10.91 -24.28 29.28
CA ARG A 751 -11.70 -23.44 28.37
C ARG A 751 -11.54 -21.94 28.64
N VAL A 752 -11.13 -21.59 29.85
CA VAL A 752 -10.90 -20.22 30.32
C VAL A 752 -9.85 -20.26 31.43
N ALA A 753 -9.06 -19.20 31.58
CA ALA A 753 -8.07 -19.05 32.63
C ALA A 753 -8.38 -17.86 33.55
N ILE A 754 -8.15 -18.04 34.84
CA ILE A 754 -8.15 -16.98 35.86
C ILE A 754 -6.72 -16.78 36.34
N LEU A 755 -6.23 -15.55 36.27
CA LEU A 755 -4.95 -15.11 36.83
C LEU A 755 -5.22 -14.35 38.14
N GLU A 756 -4.63 -14.80 39.23
CA GLU A 756 -4.80 -14.20 40.57
C GLU A 756 -3.48 -14.22 41.37
N GLY A 757 -3.41 -13.46 42.46
CA GLY A 757 -2.25 -13.46 43.36
C GLY A 757 -2.54 -14.15 44.71
N GLU A 758 -1.53 -14.73 45.33
CA GLU A 758 -1.58 -15.24 46.70
C GLU A 758 -1.13 -14.16 47.71
N GLY A 759 -1.65 -14.20 48.94
CA GLY A 759 -1.25 -13.24 49.99
C GLY A 759 -1.84 -11.83 49.83
N ARG A 760 -1.11 -10.80 50.32
CA ARG A 760 -1.64 -9.43 50.53
C ARG A 760 -1.71 -8.53 49.29
N ALA A 761 -1.10 -8.92 48.18
CA ALA A 761 -1.03 -8.13 46.96
C ALA A 761 -1.17 -9.04 45.74
N PHE A 762 -1.63 -8.48 44.62
CA PHE A 762 -1.59 -9.16 43.34
C PHE A 762 -0.13 -9.35 42.91
N THR A 763 0.62 -8.26 42.70
CA THR A 763 2.09 -8.29 42.56
C THR A 763 2.73 -6.92 42.78
N ALA A 764 3.90 -6.91 43.41
CA ALA A 764 4.76 -5.74 43.54
C ALA A 764 5.57 -5.41 42.26
N GLY A 765 5.43 -6.19 41.19
CA GLY A 765 6.15 -5.99 39.93
C GLY A 765 7.44 -6.79 39.87
N ILE A 766 8.43 -6.28 39.12
CA ILE A 766 9.72 -6.96 38.93
C ILE A 766 10.50 -7.10 40.25
N ASP A 767 11.12 -8.25 40.48
CA ASP A 767 11.99 -8.45 41.64
C ASP A 767 13.29 -7.64 41.48
N LEU A 768 13.55 -6.71 42.40
CA LEU A 768 14.73 -5.83 42.33
C LEU A 768 16.05 -6.60 42.41
N GLN A 769 16.10 -7.74 43.11
CA GLN A 769 17.32 -8.57 43.15
C GLN A 769 17.59 -9.20 41.79
N MET A 770 16.54 -9.66 41.10
CA MET A 770 16.65 -10.13 39.71
C MET A 770 17.19 -9.01 38.82
N MET A 771 16.64 -7.80 38.92
CA MET A 771 17.09 -6.64 38.14
C MET A 771 18.56 -6.30 38.39
N MET A 772 19.02 -6.33 39.63
CA MET A 772 20.42 -6.06 39.97
C MET A 772 21.37 -7.16 39.43
N SER A 773 20.93 -8.42 39.37
CA SER A 773 21.73 -9.55 38.87
C SER A 773 21.82 -9.66 37.34
N LEU A 774 21.01 -8.88 36.61
CA LEU A 774 20.96 -8.94 35.14
C LEU A 774 22.30 -8.59 34.50
N GLY A 775 23.05 -7.63 35.08
CA GLY A 775 24.33 -7.17 34.54
C GLY A 775 25.35 -8.29 34.35
N ASP A 776 25.46 -9.20 35.34
CA ASP A 776 26.38 -10.34 35.28
C ASP A 776 25.97 -11.36 34.20
N SER A 777 24.66 -11.52 33.98
CA SER A 777 24.11 -12.51 33.04
C SER A 777 24.24 -12.12 31.56
N ILE A 778 24.37 -10.82 31.27
CA ILE A 778 24.46 -10.28 29.90
C ILE A 778 25.89 -9.96 29.49
N GLN A 779 26.84 -10.01 30.43
CA GLN A 779 28.19 -9.51 30.26
C GLN A 779 28.93 -10.23 29.12
N ASN A 780 29.62 -9.44 28.30
CA ASN A 780 30.47 -9.91 27.23
C ASN A 780 31.68 -9.00 27.07
N ASP A 781 32.80 -9.54 26.62
CA ASP A 781 34.04 -8.78 26.36
C ASP A 781 33.84 -7.62 25.37
N CYS A 782 32.82 -7.70 24.51
CA CYS A 782 32.39 -6.62 23.63
C CYS A 782 31.15 -5.91 24.18
N GLU A 783 31.26 -4.59 24.39
CA GLU A 783 30.17 -3.76 24.90
C GLU A 783 28.93 -3.81 23.99
N ALA A 784 29.11 -3.80 22.66
CA ALA A 784 27.99 -3.93 21.73
C ALA A 784 27.28 -5.29 21.86
N ARG A 785 28.02 -6.37 22.14
CA ARG A 785 27.44 -7.70 22.39
C ARG A 785 26.74 -7.78 23.74
N THR A 786 27.25 -7.09 24.76
CA THR A 786 26.55 -6.95 26.06
C THR A 786 25.17 -6.29 25.87
N ARG A 787 25.11 -5.23 25.06
CA ARG A 787 23.84 -4.54 24.74
C ARG A 787 22.90 -5.41 23.90
N GLU A 788 23.43 -6.21 22.97
CA GLU A 788 22.63 -7.18 22.21
C GLU A 788 22.10 -8.30 23.12
N ASN A 789 22.89 -8.82 24.06
CA ASN A 789 22.45 -9.80 25.05
C ASN A 789 21.31 -9.25 25.91
N LEU A 790 21.45 -8.01 26.40
CA LEU A 790 20.39 -7.33 27.14
C LEU A 790 19.11 -7.20 26.30
N ARG A 791 19.23 -6.82 25.03
CA ARG A 791 18.09 -6.76 24.11
C ARG A 791 17.39 -8.12 23.98
N GLN A 792 18.14 -9.22 23.89
CA GLN A 792 17.57 -10.57 23.84
C GLN A 792 16.81 -10.93 25.13
N VAL A 793 17.35 -10.57 26.31
CA VAL A 793 16.65 -10.79 27.58
C VAL A 793 15.36 -9.98 27.65
N ILE A 794 15.38 -8.71 27.24
CA ILE A 794 14.17 -7.86 27.20
C ILE A 794 13.12 -8.47 26.26
N LEU A 795 13.52 -8.93 25.08
CA LEU A 795 12.61 -9.59 24.14
C LEU A 795 12.03 -10.90 24.72
N ASP A 796 12.81 -11.67 25.48
CA ASP A 796 12.33 -12.88 26.13
C ASP A 796 11.30 -12.57 27.24
N LEU A 797 11.52 -11.52 28.03
CA LEU A 797 10.56 -11.06 29.04
C LEU A 797 9.27 -10.53 28.39
N GLN A 798 9.38 -9.77 27.31
CA GLN A 798 8.23 -9.32 26.51
C GLN A 798 7.42 -10.50 25.96
N ASP A 799 8.11 -11.48 25.36
CA ASP A 799 7.49 -12.68 24.82
C ASP A 799 6.79 -13.50 25.92
N THR A 800 7.40 -13.58 27.10
CA THR A 800 6.83 -14.23 28.28
C THR A 800 5.46 -13.67 28.65
N LEU A 801 5.29 -12.36 28.85
CA LEU A 801 3.93 -11.83 29.16
C LEU A 801 3.00 -11.92 27.96
N THR A 802 3.54 -11.78 26.75
CA THR A 802 2.77 -11.93 25.52
C THR A 802 2.22 -13.35 25.33
N SER A 803 2.70 -14.37 26.08
CA SER A 803 2.10 -15.71 26.05
C SER A 803 0.67 -15.72 26.61
N LEU A 804 0.31 -14.80 27.51
CA LEU A 804 -1.04 -14.65 28.03
C LEU A 804 -2.02 -14.20 26.94
N GLU A 805 -1.61 -13.20 26.17
CA GLU A 805 -2.38 -12.67 25.05
C GLU A 805 -2.49 -13.72 23.92
N ARG A 806 -1.40 -14.44 23.64
CA ARG A 806 -1.36 -15.52 22.62
C ARG A 806 -2.14 -16.78 23.00
N CYS A 807 -2.41 -17.01 24.28
CA CYS A 807 -3.26 -18.13 24.70
C CYS A 807 -4.64 -17.98 24.06
N ARG A 808 -5.08 -18.95 23.24
CA ARG A 808 -6.34 -18.87 22.48
C ARG A 808 -7.58 -18.90 23.37
N LYS A 809 -7.41 -19.21 24.65
CA LYS A 809 -8.48 -19.25 25.66
C LYS A 809 -8.56 -17.91 26.39
N PRO A 810 -9.76 -17.44 26.76
CA PRO A 810 -9.89 -16.18 27.49
C PRO A 810 -9.15 -16.20 28.83
N VAL A 811 -8.51 -15.10 29.17
CA VAL A 811 -7.74 -14.88 30.40
C VAL A 811 -8.38 -13.75 31.20
N LEU A 812 -8.83 -14.04 32.41
CA LEU A 812 -9.44 -13.10 33.34
C LEU A 812 -8.46 -12.80 34.47
N ALA A 813 -8.12 -11.53 34.70
CA ALA A 813 -7.32 -11.12 35.84
C ALA A 813 -8.21 -10.73 37.03
N ALA A 814 -7.97 -11.33 38.19
CA ALA A 814 -8.60 -11.00 39.47
C ALA A 814 -7.57 -10.31 40.39
N ILE A 815 -7.70 -9.00 40.55
CA ILE A 815 -6.65 -8.12 41.08
C ILE A 815 -7.05 -7.57 42.45
N HIS A 816 -6.30 -7.93 43.50
CA HIS A 816 -6.46 -7.37 44.85
C HIS A 816 -5.17 -6.72 45.34
N GLY A 817 -5.26 -5.80 46.29
CA GLY A 817 -4.10 -5.08 46.80
C GLY A 817 -3.23 -4.44 45.70
N ALA A 818 -1.91 -4.43 45.87
CA ALA A 818 -1.00 -3.75 44.95
C ALA A 818 -0.81 -4.51 43.61
N CYS A 819 -0.90 -3.77 42.51
CA CYS A 819 -0.54 -4.18 41.14
C CYS A 819 0.40 -3.13 40.54
N VAL A 820 1.71 -3.38 40.60
CA VAL A 820 2.74 -2.34 40.39
C VAL A 820 3.72 -2.75 39.29
N GLY A 821 4.12 -1.79 38.46
CA GLY A 821 5.13 -1.96 37.41
C GLY A 821 4.82 -3.13 36.48
N GLY A 822 5.67 -4.15 36.50
CA GLY A 822 5.44 -5.44 35.81
C GLY A 822 4.06 -6.08 36.03
N GLY A 823 3.38 -5.78 37.14
CA GLY A 823 1.99 -6.16 37.35
C GLY A 823 1.02 -5.50 36.37
N ILE A 824 1.23 -4.23 36.03
CA ILE A 824 0.49 -3.52 35.00
C ILE A 824 0.77 -4.14 33.63
N ASP A 825 2.02 -4.47 33.32
CA ASP A 825 2.36 -5.16 32.06
C ASP A 825 1.59 -6.47 31.92
N LEU A 826 1.56 -7.26 32.99
CA LEU A 826 0.89 -8.55 33.07
C LEU A 826 -0.63 -8.43 32.87
N VAL A 827 -1.31 -7.53 33.60
CA VAL A 827 -2.78 -7.41 33.50
C VAL A 827 -3.25 -6.72 32.21
N CYS A 828 -2.38 -5.94 31.56
CA CYS A 828 -2.64 -5.41 30.22
C CYS A 828 -2.69 -6.52 29.16
N CYS A 829 -2.12 -7.69 29.41
CA CYS A 829 -2.21 -8.86 28.53
C CYS A 829 -3.49 -9.69 28.75
N ALA A 830 -4.22 -9.50 29.85
CA ALA A 830 -5.47 -10.20 30.10
C ALA A 830 -6.59 -9.71 29.16
N ASP A 831 -7.57 -10.57 28.86
CA ASP A 831 -8.73 -10.17 28.05
C ASP A 831 -9.70 -9.31 28.89
N MET A 832 -9.85 -9.66 30.17
CA MET A 832 -10.75 -9.01 31.12
C MET A 832 -10.05 -8.80 32.46
N ARG A 833 -10.31 -7.67 33.12
CA ARG A 833 -9.71 -7.30 34.41
C ARG A 833 -10.80 -6.98 35.42
N TYR A 834 -10.69 -7.57 36.60
CA TYR A 834 -11.59 -7.35 37.73
C TYR A 834 -10.75 -7.00 38.95
N ALA A 835 -11.27 -6.13 39.81
CA ALA A 835 -10.53 -5.70 40.99
C ALA A 835 -11.38 -5.73 42.26
N SER A 836 -10.75 -5.97 43.40
CA SER A 836 -11.36 -5.66 44.70
C SER A 836 -11.17 -4.18 45.04
N ALA A 837 -12.02 -3.64 45.91
CA ALA A 837 -12.04 -2.21 46.23
C ALA A 837 -10.72 -1.70 46.84
N ASP A 838 -9.98 -2.58 47.51
CA ASP A 838 -8.65 -2.31 48.09
C ASP A 838 -7.51 -2.35 47.06
N ALA A 839 -7.77 -2.68 45.79
CA ALA A 839 -6.73 -2.74 44.78
C ALA A 839 -6.20 -1.35 44.39
N SER A 840 -4.88 -1.30 44.14
CA SER A 840 -4.17 -0.09 43.73
C SER A 840 -3.19 -0.40 42.59
N PHE A 841 -3.06 0.54 41.66
CA PHE A 841 -2.31 0.37 40.41
C PHE A 841 -1.25 1.45 40.26
N CYS A 842 -0.08 1.13 39.70
CA CYS A 842 1.00 2.09 39.47
C CYS A 842 1.93 1.63 38.35
N ILE A 843 2.17 2.49 37.34
CA ILE A 843 3.24 2.33 36.35
C ILE A 843 4.50 2.90 36.99
N LYS A 844 5.39 2.05 37.50
CA LYS A 844 6.43 2.47 38.46
C LYS A 844 7.77 2.77 37.81
N GLU A 845 7.95 2.41 36.55
CA GLU A 845 9.25 2.33 35.88
C GLU A 845 9.96 3.69 35.83
N ILE A 846 9.25 4.80 35.61
CA ILE A 846 9.88 6.13 35.53
C ILE A 846 10.48 6.58 36.87
N ASP A 847 9.89 6.20 38.01
CA ASP A 847 10.42 6.51 39.35
C ASP A 847 11.72 5.77 39.66
N ILE A 848 11.99 4.66 38.96
CA ILE A 848 13.23 3.89 39.06
C ILE A 848 14.19 4.18 37.89
N GLY A 849 13.92 5.23 37.11
CA GLY A 849 14.78 5.67 36.01
C GLY A 849 14.71 4.78 34.77
N MET A 850 13.61 4.04 34.59
CA MET A 850 13.42 3.08 33.51
C MET A 850 12.22 3.46 32.64
N THR A 851 12.30 3.19 31.34
CA THR A 851 11.11 3.23 30.47
C THR A 851 10.43 1.88 30.56
N ALA A 852 9.11 1.85 30.83
CA ALA A 852 8.35 0.60 30.81
C ALA A 852 8.44 -0.07 29.42
N ASP A 853 9.04 -1.25 29.38
CA ASP A 853 9.48 -1.90 28.15
C ASP A 853 8.86 -3.29 27.93
N VAL A 854 8.07 -3.82 28.88
CA VAL A 854 7.49 -5.17 28.79
C VAL A 854 6.06 -5.20 28.23
N GLY A 855 5.53 -4.04 27.82
CA GLY A 855 4.35 -3.93 26.97
C GLY A 855 3.25 -2.99 27.44
N THR A 856 3.34 -2.42 28.65
CA THR A 856 2.36 -1.45 29.16
C THR A 856 2.19 -0.27 28.20
N LEU A 857 3.28 0.30 27.70
CA LEU A 857 3.20 1.48 26.81
C LEU A 857 2.60 1.16 25.44
N GLN A 858 2.58 -0.11 25.04
CA GLN A 858 2.04 -0.56 23.75
C GLN A 858 0.57 -1.01 23.88
N ARG A 859 0.17 -1.53 25.06
CA ARG A 859 -1.17 -2.08 25.30
C ARG A 859 -2.10 -1.09 26.01
N LEU A 860 -1.61 -0.41 27.05
CA LEU A 860 -2.44 0.45 27.89
C LEU A 860 -3.14 1.59 27.14
N PRO A 861 -2.51 2.29 26.16
CA PRO A 861 -3.19 3.33 25.40
C PRO A 861 -4.43 2.83 24.63
N LYS A 862 -4.44 1.55 24.25
CA LYS A 862 -5.58 0.92 23.56
C LYS A 862 -6.72 0.57 24.53
N LEU A 863 -6.43 0.50 25.83
CA LEU A 863 -7.40 0.20 26.88
C LEU A 863 -8.04 1.48 27.44
N ILE A 864 -7.23 2.52 27.71
CA ILE A 864 -7.68 3.71 28.44
C ILE A 864 -7.51 5.03 27.66
N GLY A 865 -7.02 4.98 26.43
CA GLY A 865 -6.70 6.15 25.60
C GLY A 865 -5.32 6.74 25.91
N GLU A 866 -4.73 7.42 24.91
CA GLU A 866 -3.35 7.94 25.02
C GLU A 866 -3.15 8.98 26.11
N GLY A 867 -4.12 9.89 26.31
CA GLY A 867 -3.99 10.98 27.28
C GLY A 867 -3.80 10.45 28.70
N MET A 868 -4.67 9.52 29.11
CA MET A 868 -4.60 8.90 30.44
C MET A 868 -3.36 8.02 30.58
N ALA A 869 -3.03 7.23 29.55
CA ALA A 869 -1.82 6.40 29.58
C ALA A 869 -0.54 7.22 29.77
N ARG A 870 -0.43 8.39 29.11
CA ARG A 870 0.70 9.31 29.28
C ARG A 870 0.75 9.90 30.68
N GLU A 871 -0.38 10.35 31.23
CA GLU A 871 -0.42 10.90 32.59
C GLU A 871 0.08 9.87 33.62
N LEU A 872 -0.46 8.65 33.57
CA LEU A 872 -0.08 7.59 34.50
C LEU A 872 1.39 7.19 34.33
N ALA A 873 1.88 7.11 33.09
CA ALA A 873 3.27 6.73 32.81
C ALA A 873 4.29 7.82 33.17
N TYR A 874 3.94 9.11 33.02
CA TYR A 874 4.85 10.21 33.34
C TYR A 874 4.88 10.57 34.82
N THR A 875 3.78 10.35 35.54
CA THR A 875 3.67 10.72 36.95
C THR A 875 4.02 9.59 37.91
N ALA A 876 4.03 8.34 37.43
CA ALA A 876 4.09 7.13 38.27
C ALA A 876 3.09 7.12 39.43
N ARG A 877 2.02 7.92 39.36
CA ARG A 877 1.10 8.06 40.48
C ARG A 877 0.37 6.75 40.72
N THR A 878 0.10 6.47 41.99
CA THR A 878 -0.80 5.36 42.35
C THR A 878 -2.24 5.79 42.11
N PHE A 879 -3.04 4.90 41.55
CA PHE A 879 -4.47 5.10 41.32
C PHE A 879 -5.29 3.93 41.87
N SER A 880 -6.53 4.22 42.27
CA SER A 880 -7.42 3.27 42.95
C SER A 880 -8.16 2.35 41.98
N ALA A 881 -8.72 1.25 42.48
CA ALA A 881 -9.65 0.39 41.73
C ALA A 881 -10.83 1.15 41.14
N ALA A 882 -11.41 2.09 41.89
CA ALA A 882 -12.52 2.93 41.43
C ALA A 882 -12.11 3.79 40.23
N GLU A 883 -10.94 4.40 40.29
CA GLU A 883 -10.39 5.19 39.18
C GLU A 883 -10.06 4.30 37.97
N ALA A 884 -9.47 3.12 38.21
CA ALA A 884 -9.18 2.13 37.17
C ALA A 884 -10.45 1.68 36.42
N GLN A 885 -11.59 1.59 37.12
CA GLN A 885 -12.89 1.32 36.49
C GLN A 885 -13.41 2.52 35.68
N GLN A 886 -13.27 3.74 36.19
CA GLN A 886 -13.70 4.96 35.48
C GLN A 886 -12.96 5.13 34.15
N MET A 887 -11.66 4.83 34.11
CA MET A 887 -10.85 4.85 32.88
C MET A 887 -10.99 3.60 32.01
N ARG A 888 -11.83 2.63 32.40
CA ARG A 888 -12.08 1.34 31.71
C ARG A 888 -10.88 0.39 31.66
N LEU A 889 -9.87 0.59 32.51
CA LEU A 889 -8.82 -0.43 32.72
C LEU A 889 -9.43 -1.69 33.34
N VAL A 890 -10.30 -1.51 34.34
CA VAL A 890 -10.99 -2.60 35.06
C VAL A 890 -12.45 -2.66 34.63
N ASN A 891 -12.95 -3.86 34.32
CA ASN A 891 -14.33 -4.11 33.91
C ASN A 891 -15.33 -3.89 35.06
N ARG A 892 -14.99 -4.34 36.27
CA ARG A 892 -15.83 -4.20 37.48
C ARG A 892 -14.98 -4.26 38.75
N VAL A 893 -15.35 -3.41 39.72
CA VAL A 893 -14.83 -3.44 41.09
C VAL A 893 -15.82 -4.16 42.01
N PHE A 894 -15.30 -4.97 42.92
CA PHE A 894 -16.05 -5.68 43.95
C PHE A 894 -15.64 -5.21 45.35
N ASP A 895 -16.56 -5.23 46.30
CA ASP A 895 -16.32 -4.68 47.65
C ASP A 895 -15.19 -5.39 48.40
N THR A 896 -15.05 -6.71 48.21
CA THR A 896 -14.00 -7.51 48.84
C THR A 896 -13.32 -8.45 47.85
N ARG A 897 -12.16 -8.98 48.24
CA ARG A 897 -11.42 -10.00 47.47
C ARG A 897 -12.24 -11.27 47.27
N GLU A 898 -12.97 -11.70 48.29
CA GLU A 898 -13.81 -12.91 48.24
C GLU A 898 -14.98 -12.72 47.27
N ALA A 899 -15.61 -11.54 47.31
CA ALA A 899 -16.67 -11.18 46.36
C ALA A 899 -16.14 -11.11 44.92
N MET A 900 -14.94 -10.56 44.72
CA MET A 900 -14.27 -10.57 43.42
C MET A 900 -14.01 -12.00 42.95
N ALA A 901 -13.40 -12.86 43.78
CA ALA A 901 -13.07 -14.23 43.41
C ALA A 901 -14.32 -15.02 43.01
N ALA A 902 -15.41 -14.89 43.78
CA ALA A 902 -16.70 -15.50 43.45
C ALA A 902 -17.27 -14.97 42.12
N GLY A 903 -17.28 -13.65 41.92
CA GLY A 903 -17.80 -13.03 40.71
C GLY A 903 -16.99 -13.35 39.45
N VAL A 904 -15.66 -13.37 39.54
CA VAL A 904 -14.78 -13.76 38.43
C VAL A 904 -14.97 -15.24 38.09
N ARG A 905 -15.11 -16.10 39.11
CA ARG A 905 -15.38 -17.53 38.89
C ARG A 905 -16.73 -17.75 38.20
N GLU A 906 -17.77 -16.99 38.55
CA GLU A 906 -19.08 -17.05 37.88
C GLU A 906 -18.99 -16.67 36.39
N ILE A 907 -18.24 -15.61 36.06
CA ILE A 907 -18.00 -15.19 34.68
C ILE A 907 -17.22 -16.28 33.92
N ALA A 908 -16.17 -16.82 34.53
CA ALA A 908 -15.39 -17.93 33.96
C ALA A 908 -16.27 -19.16 33.70
N SER A 909 -17.12 -19.57 34.65
CA SER A 909 -18.08 -20.67 34.46
C SER A 909 -19.05 -20.41 33.31
N THR A 910 -19.49 -19.15 33.15
CA THR A 910 -20.37 -18.76 32.04
C THR A 910 -19.67 -18.91 30.68
N ILE A 911 -18.39 -18.54 30.60
CA ILE A 911 -17.55 -18.70 29.40
C ILE A 911 -17.29 -20.19 29.13
N ALA A 912 -16.92 -20.95 30.15
CA ALA A 912 -16.61 -22.38 30.06
C ALA A 912 -17.79 -23.23 29.56
N ALA A 913 -19.02 -22.78 29.81
CA ALA A 913 -20.25 -23.42 29.33
C ALA A 913 -20.57 -23.15 27.83
N LYS A 914 -19.78 -22.34 27.13
CA LYS A 914 -19.96 -22.05 25.69
C LYS A 914 -19.09 -22.97 24.82
N SER A 915 -19.34 -22.95 23.51
CA SER A 915 -18.51 -23.66 22.52
C SER A 915 -17.06 -23.16 22.62
N PRO A 916 -16.08 -24.04 22.94
CA PRO A 916 -14.69 -23.65 23.05
C PRO A 916 -14.13 -23.15 21.71
N LEU A 917 -14.55 -23.75 20.59
CA LEU A 917 -14.17 -23.28 19.26
C LEU A 917 -14.68 -21.87 18.97
N SER A 918 -15.94 -21.58 19.32
CA SER A 918 -16.52 -20.26 19.11
C SER A 918 -15.87 -19.20 19.98
N VAL A 919 -15.62 -19.51 21.26
CA VAL A 919 -14.95 -18.59 22.19
C VAL A 919 -13.52 -18.28 21.75
N ARG A 920 -12.75 -19.30 21.33
CA ARG A 920 -11.40 -19.12 20.77
C ARG A 920 -11.44 -18.22 19.53
N GLY A 921 -12.39 -18.46 18.62
CA GLY A 921 -12.59 -17.63 17.43
C GLY A 921 -12.94 -16.17 17.77
N VAL A 922 -13.80 -15.92 18.76
CA VAL A 922 -14.13 -14.55 19.19
C VAL A 922 -12.90 -13.82 19.70
N LYS A 923 -12.09 -14.46 20.56
CA LYS A 923 -10.85 -13.88 21.06
C LYS A 923 -9.87 -13.57 19.93
N GLU A 924 -9.67 -14.52 19.01
CA GLU A 924 -8.78 -14.34 17.85
C GLU A 924 -9.20 -13.11 17.02
N MET A 925 -10.48 -12.99 16.70
CA MET A 925 -10.99 -11.90 15.85
C MET A 925 -10.88 -10.53 16.53
N ILE A 926 -11.17 -10.44 17.84
CA ILE A 926 -11.03 -9.18 18.59
C ILE A 926 -9.56 -8.77 18.67
N THR A 927 -8.68 -9.73 18.95
CA THR A 927 -7.23 -9.48 19.07
C THR A 927 -6.66 -9.04 17.73
N TYR A 928 -7.03 -9.71 16.63
CA TYR A 928 -6.59 -9.33 15.29
C TYR A 928 -7.09 -7.93 14.90
N ALA A 929 -8.37 -7.64 15.13
CA ALA A 929 -8.97 -6.35 14.78
C ALA A 929 -8.36 -5.15 15.53
N ARG A 930 -7.78 -5.36 16.72
CA ARG A 930 -7.08 -4.33 17.49
C ARG A 930 -5.94 -3.66 16.70
N ASP A 931 -5.24 -4.44 15.88
CA ASP A 931 -3.99 -4.06 15.22
C ASP A 931 -4.12 -3.96 13.69
N HIS A 932 -5.33 -4.15 13.16
CA HIS A 932 -5.60 -4.19 11.72
C HIS A 932 -6.79 -3.31 11.34
N SER A 933 -6.97 -3.07 10.03
CA SER A 933 -8.13 -2.31 9.56
C SER A 933 -9.43 -3.11 9.71
N VAL A 934 -10.57 -2.43 9.73
CA VAL A 934 -11.89 -3.08 9.72
C VAL A 934 -12.05 -4.03 8.53
N ALA A 935 -11.52 -3.67 7.36
CA ALA A 935 -11.58 -4.52 6.17
C ALA A 935 -10.77 -5.81 6.35
N ASP A 936 -9.55 -5.71 6.92
CA ASP A 936 -8.72 -6.88 7.21
C ASP A 936 -9.38 -7.80 8.23
N GLY A 937 -9.97 -7.23 9.29
CA GLY A 937 -10.70 -7.98 10.32
C GLY A 937 -11.94 -8.69 9.76
N LEU A 938 -12.72 -8.02 8.90
CA LEU A 938 -13.89 -8.60 8.24
C LEU A 938 -13.51 -9.74 7.29
N ASN A 939 -12.41 -9.60 6.55
CA ASN A 939 -11.91 -10.67 5.69
C ASN A 939 -11.40 -11.87 6.51
N TYR A 940 -10.73 -11.61 7.64
CA TYR A 940 -10.22 -12.69 8.49
C TYR A 940 -11.36 -13.49 9.15
N VAL A 941 -12.38 -12.82 9.69
CA VAL A 941 -13.55 -13.52 10.27
C VAL A 941 -14.37 -14.26 9.22
N ALA A 942 -14.46 -13.74 7.99
CA ALA A 942 -15.10 -14.45 6.88
C ALA A 942 -14.36 -15.77 6.58
N THR A 943 -13.02 -15.73 6.55
CA THR A 943 -12.18 -16.92 6.35
C THR A 943 -12.33 -17.92 7.50
N TRP A 944 -12.28 -17.45 8.74
CA TRP A 944 -12.47 -18.30 9.93
C TRP A 944 -13.83 -18.99 9.92
N ASN A 945 -14.91 -18.24 9.68
CA ASN A 945 -16.26 -18.79 9.64
C ASN A 945 -16.46 -19.74 8.44
N ALA A 946 -15.88 -19.45 7.28
CA ALA A 946 -15.92 -20.38 6.15
C ALA A 946 -15.32 -21.76 6.50
N ALA A 947 -14.29 -21.79 7.34
CA ALA A 947 -13.65 -23.02 7.79
C ALA A 947 -14.35 -23.69 9.00
N MET A 948 -14.85 -22.90 9.95
CA MET A 948 -15.25 -23.39 11.28
C MET A 948 -16.76 -23.36 11.57
N LEU A 949 -17.57 -22.65 10.76
CA LEU A 949 -18.98 -22.41 11.06
C LEU A 949 -19.82 -23.69 11.06
N MET A 950 -19.60 -24.59 10.09
CA MET A 950 -20.32 -25.87 9.97
C MET A 950 -19.74 -26.94 10.89
N SER A 951 -19.57 -26.62 12.17
CA SER A 951 -19.01 -27.51 13.19
C SER A 951 -20.08 -28.30 13.95
N ASN A 952 -19.67 -29.41 14.57
CA ASN A 952 -20.51 -30.18 15.48
C ASN A 952 -20.98 -29.35 16.68
N ASP A 953 -20.21 -28.35 17.11
CA ASP A 953 -20.61 -27.42 18.16
C ASP A 953 -21.84 -26.59 17.76
N LEU A 954 -21.92 -26.14 16.49
CA LEU A 954 -23.10 -25.42 16.00
C LEU A 954 -24.33 -26.33 16.02
N GLN A 955 -24.18 -27.58 15.58
CA GLN A 955 -25.26 -28.57 15.61
C GLN A 955 -25.72 -28.87 17.05
N GLU A 956 -24.78 -29.10 17.97
CA GLU A 956 -25.06 -29.35 19.38
C GLU A 956 -25.80 -28.16 20.03
N ALA A 957 -25.37 -26.94 19.74
CA ALA A 957 -26.04 -25.73 20.22
C ALA A 957 -27.50 -25.65 19.71
N MET A 958 -27.72 -25.91 18.42
CA MET A 958 -29.06 -25.93 17.82
C MET A 958 -29.95 -27.02 18.41
N MET A 959 -29.46 -28.26 18.48
CA MET A 959 -30.22 -29.40 19.02
C MET A 959 -30.55 -29.22 20.50
N SER A 960 -29.63 -28.68 21.28
CA SER A 960 -29.85 -28.40 22.70
C SER A 960 -30.91 -27.34 22.92
N HIS A 961 -30.88 -26.28 22.11
CA HIS A 961 -31.89 -25.23 22.12
C HIS A 961 -33.28 -25.78 21.78
N MET A 962 -33.40 -26.56 20.70
CA MET A 962 -34.65 -27.22 20.32
C MET A 962 -35.16 -28.20 21.39
N GLY A 963 -34.24 -28.94 22.03
CA GLY A 963 -34.55 -29.91 23.07
C GLY A 963 -34.68 -29.33 24.48
N LYS A 964 -34.57 -28.00 24.66
CA LYS A 964 -34.59 -27.31 25.96
C LYS A 964 -33.62 -27.90 27.01
N ARG A 965 -32.45 -28.37 26.56
CA ARG A 965 -31.37 -28.87 27.42
C ARG A 965 -30.15 -27.95 27.36
N LYS A 966 -29.25 -28.06 28.34
CA LYS A 966 -27.96 -27.38 28.26
C LYS A 966 -27.08 -28.05 27.19
N PRO A 967 -26.38 -27.28 26.35
CA PRO A 967 -25.45 -27.84 25.37
C PRO A 967 -24.21 -28.40 26.06
N SER A 968 -23.69 -29.50 25.51
CA SER A 968 -22.48 -30.18 25.95
C SER A 968 -21.47 -30.21 24.81
N PHE A 969 -20.56 -29.25 24.80
CA PHE A 969 -19.51 -29.15 23.80
C PHE A 969 -18.34 -30.07 24.11
N LYS A 970 -17.69 -30.60 23.06
CA LYS A 970 -16.42 -31.33 23.20
C LYS A 970 -15.27 -30.34 23.42
N ASP A 971 -14.23 -30.79 24.10
CA ASP A 971 -13.03 -30.00 24.43
C ASP A 971 -12.07 -29.75 23.26
#